data_AF-A0A8S1TWX7-F1
#
_entry.id   AF-A0A8S1TWX7-F1
#
_cell.length_a   1.000
_cell.length_b   1.000
_cell.length_c   1.000
_cell.angle_alpha   90.00
_cell.angle_beta   90.00
_cell.angle_gamma   90.00
#
_symmetry.space_group_name_H-M   'P 1'
#
loop_
_entity.id
_entity.type
_entity.pdbx_description
1 polymer ?
#
loop_
_entity_poly.entity_id
_entity_poly.type
_entity_poly.pdbx_seq_one_letter_code
_entity_poly.pdbx_strand_id
1 'polypeptide(L)'
;MNSDLNLSQQSQEMLVEKQQSISEILIKAFAEKSNLQKAQLQFKGNKIISNWWKWGNKEKNLEQNWMMMILLQFQKTFSNILLDDVAILMSYLLSCFSKDKLHIFSMKLFREYYPKGQQILRNIQQIQYLKWEQTVGSDNNFYWNVFWKGEKVGGGIQDQNGQKQGKWIELYENYNDLARVYFIGEYVDGKRIGNWLTLFDGKILCNGLFDENGLKTGNWVELLSNFSMFHILQYQFNQLQLNFLKRRILKRTKNKLMGYNLQLLKIVCILHEIVQLDSTMIKGLNKDPGLTQVENSYSILYVRLSSYRRIQEKGEYENGRRIGKWQIIINDELVGAKFYDQNGLQQGKQTELLQDLTKEFFIIQEGEYLDGKRVGQWLIVLEEKTIVGGGFYDTDGLKTGKWVEIQQKMNEIPINFEGEYIRGKRVGNWNLKQNQNSIGGGTFNEYGEKTGRFIELYKFTHQNFIWKGEYNNGRKCGNWQILFRGNAIGGGTYDENGLKDGKWIDMQEDFSEFNQIINVTEYKNGQIIRQLETQLWGKMIAGGFYDLDNHKTGKWIELGERYNGVSHVKNIGNYINGKKSGRWEIQYDNSIKGGGTYDEKNEKNGEWDELHSNFQSNKAIQTGNYQNGTKVGKWELKLNGQIIGGGQFDENGLKHSKWMDLHQTSSEYNQIFNVEQYQYGQQMGIYQRIHKRNVIENGQLNQNGLKHGKWMEQHEFYNEYQQIIFNGDYNNGSKTGKWEAVFKKQNIGGGVYDDNGLKDGFWIDLCQNFTDVRQVTFAGMYNHGKRIGKWDFIFKDNIIGGGQYLEFDTKQGYWIELDSFFQDDRQYLGLGNYEDGKKIGKWIKMKDQATLAQREYDLNGCQVK
;
A
#
# COMPACT_ATOMS: atom_id res chain seq x y z
N MET A 1 -30.00 44.19 25.90
CA MET A 1 -29.19 45.12 25.07
C MET A 1 -28.09 45.80 25.87
N ASN A 2 -28.32 46.48 26.99
CA ASN A 2 -27.21 46.95 27.87
C ASN A 2 -26.92 46.04 29.08
N SER A 3 -27.67 44.96 29.27
CA SER A 3 -27.45 43.94 30.31
C SER A 3 -26.28 42.99 29.99
N ASP A 4 -26.10 42.69 28.71
CA ASP A 4 -25.45 41.45 28.27
C ASP A 4 -23.92 41.63 28.07
N LEU A 5 -23.46 42.89 28.03
CA LEU A 5 -22.04 43.26 27.90
C LEU A 5 -21.26 43.13 29.22
N ASN A 6 -21.86 43.49 30.36
CA ASN A 6 -21.15 43.53 31.64
C ASN A 6 -20.74 42.13 32.17
N LEU A 7 -21.50 41.08 31.83
CA LEU A 7 -21.17 39.70 32.21
C LEU A 7 -19.92 39.16 31.49
N SER A 8 -19.59 39.70 30.31
CA SER A 8 -18.39 39.32 29.57
C SER A 8 -17.11 39.77 30.29
N GLN A 9 -17.12 40.97 30.86
CA GLN A 9 -15.91 41.59 31.42
C GLN A 9 -15.49 40.98 32.76
N GLN A 10 -16.44 40.80 33.71
CA GLN A 10 -16.14 40.10 34.98
C GLN A 10 -15.64 38.66 34.77
N SER A 11 -16.10 38.00 33.70
CA SER A 11 -15.66 36.65 33.34
C SER A 11 -14.20 36.59 32.87
N GLN A 12 -13.68 37.68 32.30
CA GLN A 12 -12.29 37.79 31.83
C GLN A 12 -11.34 38.18 32.96
N GLU A 13 -11.72 39.15 33.80
CA GLU A 13 -10.91 39.60 34.95
C GLU A 13 -10.62 38.44 35.93
N MET A 14 -11.65 37.64 36.25
CA MET A 14 -11.53 36.43 37.10
C MET A 14 -10.65 35.31 36.49
N LEU A 15 -10.42 35.34 35.18
CA LEU A 15 -9.55 34.37 34.49
C LEU A 15 -8.07 34.77 34.64
N VAL A 16 -7.77 36.07 34.60
CA VAL A 16 -6.40 36.62 34.70
C VAL A 16 -5.83 36.42 36.11
N GLU A 17 -6.62 36.71 37.16
CA GLU A 17 -6.18 36.48 38.56
C GLU A 17 -5.78 35.01 38.80
N LYS A 18 -6.55 34.05 38.25
CA LYS A 18 -6.24 32.61 38.35
C LYS A 18 -4.94 32.24 37.65
N GLN A 19 -4.62 32.85 36.50
CA GLN A 19 -3.35 32.60 35.80
C GLN A 19 -2.14 33.17 36.55
N GLN A 20 -2.28 34.33 37.20
CA GLN A 20 -1.22 34.89 38.07
C GLN A 20 -1.01 34.03 39.33
N SER A 21 -2.08 33.62 40.01
CA SER A 21 -1.98 32.76 41.19
C SER A 21 -1.26 31.42 40.92
N ILE A 22 -1.56 30.76 39.79
CA ILE A 22 -0.91 29.50 39.41
C ILE A 22 0.59 29.68 39.10
N SER A 23 0.97 30.79 38.47
CA SER A 23 2.37 31.02 38.10
C SER A 23 3.26 31.35 39.30
N GLU A 24 2.77 32.05 40.33
CA GLU A 24 3.51 32.26 41.59
C GLU A 24 3.75 30.95 42.36
N ILE A 25 2.76 30.04 42.38
CA ILE A 25 2.88 28.74 43.05
C ILE A 25 3.97 27.89 42.38
N LEU A 26 4.02 27.88 41.05
CA LEU A 26 5.04 27.14 40.28
C LEU A 26 6.46 27.69 40.53
N ILE A 27 6.63 29.02 40.59
CA ILE A 27 7.93 29.65 40.87
C ILE A 27 8.46 29.25 42.25
N LYS A 28 7.61 29.21 43.28
CA LYS A 28 7.99 28.73 44.63
C LYS A 28 8.40 27.25 44.62
N ALA A 29 7.64 26.39 43.93
CA ALA A 29 7.93 24.95 43.84
C ALA A 29 9.28 24.63 43.14
N PHE A 30 9.74 25.48 42.22
CA PHE A 30 11.04 25.31 41.57
C PHE A 30 12.23 25.69 42.45
N ALA A 31 12.07 26.63 43.39
CA ALA A 31 13.16 27.09 44.25
C ALA A 31 13.64 26.02 45.24
N GLU A 32 12.72 25.30 45.88
CA GLU A 32 13.05 24.34 46.95
C GLU A 32 13.73 23.06 46.44
N LYS A 33 13.45 22.66 45.19
CA LYS A 33 13.98 21.42 44.59
C LYS A 33 15.50 21.47 44.29
N SER A 34 16.11 22.66 44.30
CA SER A 34 17.53 22.87 43.98
C SER A 34 18.50 22.27 45.01
N ASN A 35 18.08 22.10 46.27
CA ASN A 35 18.99 21.81 47.38
C ASN A 35 19.21 20.32 47.71
N LEU A 36 18.50 19.38 47.06
CA LEU A 36 18.49 17.96 47.49
C LEU A 36 19.43 17.01 46.71
N GLN A 37 20.13 17.46 45.67
CA GLN A 37 20.96 16.58 44.81
C GLN A 37 22.47 16.70 45.05
N LYS A 38 22.92 16.44 46.29
CA LYS A 38 24.33 16.23 46.64
C LYS A 38 24.55 15.02 47.56
N ALA A 39 24.09 13.84 47.13
CA ALA A 39 24.41 12.59 47.82
C ALA A 39 24.60 11.38 46.87
N GLN A 40 25.82 10.84 46.92
CA GLN A 40 26.19 9.42 46.72
C GLN A 40 26.09 8.79 45.31
N LEU A 41 27.08 7.91 45.08
CA LEU A 41 27.47 7.19 43.86
C LEU A 41 28.28 5.96 44.35
N GLN A 42 28.52 4.93 43.50
CA GLN A 42 29.30 3.68 43.73
C GLN A 42 28.44 2.41 43.98
N PHE A 43 28.82 1.16 43.59
CA PHE A 43 30.05 0.64 42.93
C PHE A 43 29.78 -0.52 41.90
N LYS A 44 30.80 -1.34 41.58
CA LYS A 44 30.93 -2.35 40.47
C LYS A 44 30.37 -3.76 40.86
N GLY A 45 30.20 -4.80 40.01
CA GLY A 45 30.39 -5.05 38.55
C GLY A 45 31.02 -6.45 38.23
N ASN A 46 30.91 -7.00 36.98
CA ASN A 46 31.41 -8.34 36.48
C ASN A 46 30.51 -9.57 36.85
N LYS A 47 30.54 -10.82 36.32
CA LYS A 47 31.14 -11.60 35.15
C LYS A 47 30.45 -13.02 35.08
N ILE A 48 30.54 -13.95 34.10
CA ILE A 48 31.21 -14.12 32.77
C ILE A 48 30.40 -15.10 31.82
N ILE A 49 31.06 -15.65 30.79
CA ILE A 49 30.71 -16.47 29.59
C ILE A 49 30.75 -18.01 29.95
N SER A 50 30.05 -18.99 29.32
CA SER A 50 30.34 -19.52 27.96
C SER A 50 29.38 -20.59 27.35
N ASN A 51 29.57 -20.78 26.02
CA ASN A 51 29.24 -21.92 25.14
C ASN A 51 27.87 -22.02 24.43
N TRP A 52 27.94 -22.55 23.20
CA TRP A 52 26.86 -22.52 22.18
C TRP A 52 27.00 -23.65 21.15
N TRP A 53 25.94 -23.84 20.37
CA TRP A 53 25.90 -24.30 18.96
C TRP A 53 25.48 -25.75 18.61
N LYS A 54 24.29 -25.87 17.99
CA LYS A 54 24.09 -26.53 16.68
C LYS A 54 22.69 -26.25 16.09
N TRP A 55 22.61 -26.43 14.76
CA TRP A 55 21.39 -26.51 13.91
C TRP A 55 20.59 -25.23 13.60
N GLY A 56 19.99 -25.23 12.41
CA GLY A 56 19.17 -24.17 11.82
C GLY A 56 18.68 -24.54 10.41
N ASN A 57 17.97 -23.60 9.76
CA ASN A 57 17.36 -23.66 8.41
C ASN A 57 16.02 -24.41 8.24
N LYS A 58 14.93 -23.63 8.23
CA LYS A 58 14.04 -23.44 7.06
C LYS A 58 13.17 -22.19 7.26
N GLU A 59 12.89 -21.45 6.18
CA GLU A 59 11.57 -20.90 5.75
C GLU A 59 11.65 -19.59 4.92
N LYS A 60 10.52 -19.24 4.27
CA LYS A 60 10.34 -18.08 3.37
C LYS A 60 8.86 -17.63 3.33
N ASN A 61 8.67 -16.31 3.11
CA ASN A 61 7.41 -15.56 2.85
C ASN A 61 6.66 -15.06 4.10
N LEU A 62 6.52 -13.74 4.24
CA LEU A 62 5.74 -13.12 5.33
C LEU A 62 5.18 -11.70 5.02
N GLU A 63 5.42 -11.14 3.83
CA GLU A 63 5.30 -9.68 3.61
C GLU A 63 3.93 -9.16 3.12
N GLN A 64 3.00 -10.00 2.68
CA GLN A 64 1.70 -9.50 2.16
C GLN A 64 0.68 -9.17 3.27
N ASN A 65 0.77 -9.81 4.44
CA ASN A 65 -0.23 -9.64 5.50
C ASN A 65 0.03 -8.40 6.39
N TRP A 66 1.24 -7.83 6.35
CA TRP A 66 1.66 -6.69 7.18
C TRP A 66 0.80 -5.43 6.97
N MET A 67 0.30 -5.19 5.76
CA MET A 67 -0.37 -3.93 5.42
C MET A 67 -1.82 -3.85 5.94
N MET A 68 -2.47 -5.00 6.18
CA MET A 68 -3.85 -5.05 6.67
C MET A 68 -3.94 -4.75 8.18
N MET A 69 -2.97 -5.27 8.96
CA MET A 69 -2.92 -5.16 10.42
C MET A 69 -2.85 -3.71 10.91
N ILE A 70 -2.10 -2.86 10.20
CA ILE A 70 -1.89 -1.45 10.58
C ILE A 70 -3.20 -0.65 10.51
N LEU A 71 -4.12 -1.00 9.62
CA LEU A 71 -5.40 -0.31 9.45
C LEU A 71 -6.41 -0.62 10.58
N LEU A 72 -6.36 -1.85 11.13
CA LEU A 72 -7.27 -2.29 12.19
C LEU A 72 -6.94 -1.65 13.55
N GLN A 73 -5.66 -1.60 13.91
CA GLN A 73 -5.23 -1.03 15.20
C GLN A 73 -5.59 0.47 15.33
N PHE A 74 -5.62 1.19 14.21
CA PHE A 74 -5.95 2.62 14.17
C PHE A 74 -7.43 2.96 14.37
N GLN A 75 -8.35 1.99 14.29
CA GLN A 75 -9.78 2.24 14.42
C GLN A 75 -10.28 2.20 15.87
N LYS A 76 -9.43 1.79 16.84
CA LYS A 76 -9.85 1.43 18.19
C LYS A 76 -9.51 2.46 19.28
N THR A 77 -8.81 3.54 18.93
CA THR A 77 -8.10 4.41 19.91
C THR A 77 -8.67 5.84 20.01
N PHE A 78 -9.54 6.27 19.10
CA PHE A 78 -9.91 7.69 18.90
C PHE A 78 -11.41 7.96 19.07
N SER A 79 -12.05 7.42 20.11
CA SER A 79 -13.51 7.53 20.31
C SER A 79 -13.98 8.66 21.24
N ASN A 80 -13.11 9.35 21.99
CA ASN A 80 -13.49 10.40 22.95
C ASN A 80 -12.43 11.51 23.09
N ILE A 81 -12.47 12.56 22.26
CA ILE A 81 -11.68 13.82 22.42
C ILE A 81 -12.56 15.00 21.95
N LEU A 82 -12.44 16.18 22.58
CA LEU A 82 -13.16 17.41 22.21
C LEU A 82 -12.49 18.15 21.05
N LEU A 83 -13.26 18.97 20.31
CA LEU A 83 -12.82 19.59 19.06
C LEU A 83 -11.55 20.45 19.18
N ASP A 84 -11.48 21.31 20.20
CA ASP A 84 -10.44 22.33 20.29
C ASP A 84 -9.06 21.74 20.62
N ASP A 85 -9.02 20.66 21.40
CA ASP A 85 -7.81 19.89 21.68
C ASP A 85 -7.22 19.30 20.39
N VAL A 86 -8.05 18.83 19.46
CA VAL A 86 -7.62 18.23 18.19
C VAL A 86 -6.90 19.24 17.31
N ALA A 87 -7.32 20.51 17.29
CA ALA A 87 -6.65 21.55 16.50
C ALA A 87 -5.24 21.85 17.00
N ILE A 88 -5.08 22.01 18.33
CA ILE A 88 -3.79 22.26 18.98
C ILE A 88 -2.86 21.05 18.82
N LEU A 89 -3.39 19.84 19.06
CA LEU A 89 -2.65 18.60 18.90
C LEU A 89 -2.21 18.38 17.45
N MET A 90 -3.05 18.66 16.45
CA MET A 90 -2.69 18.54 15.03
C MET A 90 -1.58 19.51 14.62
N SER A 91 -1.59 20.76 15.10
CA SER A 91 -0.51 21.72 14.82
C SER A 91 0.83 21.24 15.41
N TYR A 92 0.80 20.70 16.62
CA TYR A 92 1.98 20.11 17.26
C TYR A 92 2.48 18.85 16.54
N LEU A 93 1.58 17.90 16.21
CA LEU A 93 1.92 16.66 15.49
C LEU A 93 2.52 16.92 14.10
N LEU A 94 2.08 17.97 13.40
CA LEU A 94 2.66 18.39 12.11
C LEU A 94 4.13 18.84 12.22
N SER A 95 4.56 19.31 13.39
CA SER A 95 5.95 19.75 13.62
C SER A 95 6.92 18.64 14.05
N CYS A 96 6.42 17.48 14.52
CA CYS A 96 7.20 16.50 15.28
C CYS A 96 7.56 15.19 14.56
N PHE A 97 7.22 15.01 13.27
CA PHE A 97 7.48 13.74 12.55
C PHE A 97 8.33 13.88 11.29
N SER A 98 9.24 12.93 11.07
CA SER A 98 9.97 12.76 9.81
C SER A 98 9.07 12.18 8.70
N LYS A 99 9.39 12.56 7.45
CA LYS A 99 8.53 12.41 6.26
C LYS A 99 7.91 11.01 6.05
N ASP A 100 8.61 9.95 6.41
CA ASP A 100 8.19 8.57 6.11
C ASP A 100 7.10 8.02 7.06
N LYS A 101 6.93 8.60 8.25
CA LYS A 101 5.98 8.09 9.27
C LYS A 101 4.58 8.72 9.18
N LEU A 102 4.43 9.85 8.47
CA LEU A 102 3.17 10.58 8.37
C LEU A 102 2.13 9.90 7.44
N HIS A 103 2.56 8.93 6.62
CA HIS A 103 1.84 8.41 5.45
C HIS A 103 0.44 7.84 5.74
N ILE A 104 0.22 7.22 6.91
CA ILE A 104 -1.04 6.50 7.21
C ILE A 104 -1.96 7.31 8.15
N PHE A 105 -1.40 8.17 9.01
CA PHE A 105 -2.15 8.89 10.04
C PHE A 105 -3.06 10.00 9.45
N SER A 106 -2.54 10.77 8.50
CA SER A 106 -3.18 11.99 8.00
C SER A 106 -4.52 11.74 7.28
N MET A 107 -4.64 10.64 6.53
CA MET A 107 -5.78 10.42 5.63
C MET A 107 -7.12 10.09 6.29
N LYS A 108 -7.17 9.80 7.61
CA LYS A 108 -8.42 9.50 8.31
C LYS A 108 -9.03 10.75 8.98
N LEU A 109 -8.25 11.49 9.78
CA LEU A 109 -8.73 12.75 10.41
C LEU A 109 -9.13 13.82 9.38
N PHE A 110 -8.44 13.90 8.24
CA PHE A 110 -8.71 14.92 7.20
C PHE A 110 -10.10 14.79 6.55
N ARG A 111 -10.86 13.72 6.82
CA ARG A 111 -12.20 13.50 6.25
C ARG A 111 -13.34 14.21 6.99
N GLU A 112 -13.14 14.61 8.24
CA GLU A 112 -14.26 14.96 9.13
C GLU A 112 -14.37 16.46 9.48
N TYR A 113 -13.32 17.26 9.26
CA TYR A 113 -13.18 18.57 9.91
C TYR A 113 -12.84 19.79 9.03
N TYR A 114 -12.98 19.74 7.70
CA TYR A 114 -12.72 20.90 6.82
C TYR A 114 -13.92 21.34 5.97
N PRO A 115 -14.28 22.65 5.96
CA PRO A 115 -15.41 23.17 5.19
C PRO A 115 -15.11 23.30 3.69
N LYS A 116 -16.17 23.49 2.90
CA LYS A 116 -16.14 23.57 1.43
C LYS A 116 -15.20 24.69 0.93
N GLY A 117 -14.19 24.35 0.12
CA GLY A 117 -13.36 25.35 -0.56
C GLY A 117 -12.17 24.81 -1.35
N GLN A 118 -11.54 23.72 -0.91
CA GLN A 118 -10.33 23.17 -1.55
C GLN A 118 -10.52 21.73 -2.03
N GLN A 119 -9.81 21.34 -3.10
CA GLN A 119 -9.78 19.95 -3.57
C GLN A 119 -9.12 19.06 -2.50
N ILE A 120 -9.87 18.08 -1.97
CA ILE A 120 -9.31 17.07 -1.08
C ILE A 120 -8.33 16.20 -1.88
N LEU A 121 -7.03 16.34 -1.61
CA LEU A 121 -6.00 15.51 -2.23
C LEU A 121 -6.10 14.08 -1.69
N ARG A 122 -6.63 13.16 -2.49
CA ARG A 122 -6.93 11.77 -2.08
C ARG A 122 -5.76 10.81 -2.29
N ASN A 123 -4.65 11.25 -2.89
CA ASN A 123 -3.46 10.44 -3.14
C ASN A 123 -2.21 11.14 -2.56
N ILE A 124 -1.35 10.39 -1.84
CA ILE A 124 -0.10 10.92 -1.30
C ILE A 124 0.83 11.50 -2.38
N GLN A 125 0.81 10.98 -3.61
CA GLN A 125 1.60 11.56 -4.70
C GLN A 125 1.17 13.00 -5.01
N GLN A 126 -0.11 13.35 -4.85
CA GLN A 126 -0.56 14.74 -4.98
C GLN A 126 0.01 15.60 -3.84
N ILE A 127 -0.08 15.11 -2.59
CA ILE A 127 0.49 15.80 -1.41
C ILE A 127 2.01 16.00 -1.54
N GLN A 128 2.72 15.08 -2.22
CA GLN A 128 4.17 15.14 -2.43
C GLN A 128 4.60 15.99 -3.63
N TYR A 129 3.82 16.03 -4.71
CA TYR A 129 4.30 16.50 -6.02
C TYR A 129 3.39 17.50 -6.73
N LEU A 130 2.14 17.70 -6.29
CA LEU A 130 1.20 18.65 -6.89
C LEU A 130 1.38 20.04 -6.26
N LYS A 131 1.85 21.00 -7.03
CA LYS A 131 1.95 22.41 -6.62
C LYS A 131 1.01 23.26 -7.48
N TRP A 132 0.23 24.12 -6.82
CA TRP A 132 -0.52 25.19 -7.48
C TRP A 132 0.21 26.51 -7.26
N GLU A 133 0.37 27.28 -8.32
CA GLU A 133 0.93 28.64 -8.29
C GLU A 133 -0.05 29.60 -8.95
N GLN A 134 -0.19 30.80 -8.37
CA GLN A 134 -1.07 31.85 -8.88
C GLN A 134 -0.23 33.09 -9.20
N THR A 135 -0.46 33.71 -10.35
CA THR A 135 0.19 34.96 -10.78
C THR A 135 -0.87 35.94 -11.25
N VAL A 136 -0.83 37.18 -10.76
CA VAL A 136 -1.76 38.25 -11.17
C VAL A 136 -1.26 38.86 -12.49
N GLY A 137 -2.14 38.98 -13.48
CA GLY A 137 -1.85 39.67 -14.74
C GLY A 137 -2.03 41.18 -14.68
N SER A 138 -1.55 41.89 -15.69
CA SER A 138 -1.75 43.34 -15.85
C SER A 138 -3.20 43.74 -16.16
N ASP A 139 -4.06 42.76 -16.39
CA ASP A 139 -5.52 42.85 -16.54
C ASP A 139 -6.29 42.58 -15.23
N ASN A 140 -5.56 42.42 -14.10
CA ASN A 140 -6.08 41.98 -12.79
C ASN A 140 -6.75 40.59 -12.79
N ASN A 141 -6.51 39.74 -13.80
CA ASN A 141 -6.93 38.34 -13.76
C ASN A 141 -5.90 37.46 -13.06
N PHE A 142 -6.35 36.34 -12.48
CA PHE A 142 -5.52 35.37 -11.78
C PHE A 142 -5.18 34.19 -12.69
N TYR A 143 -3.92 34.10 -13.09
CA TYR A 143 -3.40 32.99 -13.88
C TYR A 143 -2.93 31.88 -12.95
N TRP A 144 -3.58 30.73 -13.02
CA TRP A 144 -3.21 29.53 -12.28
C TRP A 144 -2.30 28.64 -13.12
N ASN A 145 -1.24 28.14 -12.48
CA ASN A 145 -0.30 27.18 -13.02
C ASN A 145 -0.28 25.95 -12.11
N VAL A 146 -0.44 24.76 -12.67
CA VAL A 146 -0.45 23.50 -11.92
C VAL A 146 0.78 22.69 -12.32
N PHE A 147 1.61 22.36 -11.34
CA PHE A 147 2.85 21.62 -11.53
C PHE A 147 2.78 20.23 -10.89
N TRP A 148 3.33 19.24 -11.58
CA TRP A 148 3.59 17.90 -11.08
C TRP A 148 5.10 17.65 -11.12
N LYS A 149 5.74 17.44 -9.96
CA LYS A 149 7.20 17.26 -9.85
C LYS A 149 8.05 18.37 -10.48
N GLY A 150 7.48 19.57 -10.64
CA GLY A 150 8.11 20.72 -11.29
C GLY A 150 7.79 20.87 -12.79
N GLU A 151 7.15 19.89 -13.43
CA GLU A 151 6.62 20.03 -14.80
C GLU A 151 5.25 20.71 -14.76
N LYS A 152 5.00 21.74 -15.58
CA LYS A 152 3.66 22.35 -15.68
C LYS A 152 2.71 21.42 -16.44
N VAL A 153 1.72 20.87 -15.74
CA VAL A 153 0.74 19.89 -16.24
C VAL A 153 -0.69 20.44 -16.35
N GLY A 154 -0.97 21.62 -15.82
CA GLY A 154 -2.31 22.21 -15.87
C GLY A 154 -2.35 23.72 -15.58
N GLY A 155 -3.55 24.28 -15.50
CA GLY A 155 -3.77 25.70 -15.22
C GLY A 155 -4.91 26.33 -16.03
N GLY A 156 -5.05 27.66 -15.91
CA GLY A 156 -6.04 28.47 -16.63
C GLY A 156 -6.22 29.84 -15.97
N ILE A 157 -7.21 30.62 -16.40
CA ILE A 157 -7.45 31.99 -15.92
C ILE A 157 -8.69 32.03 -15.01
N GLN A 158 -8.62 32.77 -13.90
CA GLN A 158 -9.79 33.23 -13.14
C GLN A 158 -9.92 34.74 -13.19
N ASP A 159 -11.16 35.24 -13.13
CA ASP A 159 -11.45 36.65 -12.94
C ASP A 159 -11.32 37.10 -11.47
N GLN A 160 -11.58 38.39 -11.23
CA GLN A 160 -11.55 39.03 -9.91
C GLN A 160 -12.59 38.45 -8.93
N ASN A 161 -13.62 37.75 -9.41
CA ASN A 161 -14.62 37.05 -8.59
C ASN A 161 -14.22 35.58 -8.31
N GLY A 162 -13.06 35.14 -8.80
CA GLY A 162 -12.61 33.75 -8.71
C GLY A 162 -13.35 32.79 -9.67
N GLN A 163 -14.14 33.30 -10.61
CA GLN A 163 -14.80 32.46 -11.61
C GLN A 163 -13.80 32.09 -12.70
N LYS A 164 -13.91 30.87 -13.24
CA LYS A 164 -13.00 30.42 -14.30
C LYS A 164 -13.39 31.05 -15.63
N GLN A 165 -12.38 31.48 -16.38
CA GLN A 165 -12.48 32.13 -17.67
C GLN A 165 -11.45 31.55 -18.65
N GLY A 166 -11.77 31.56 -19.95
CA GLY A 166 -10.87 31.15 -21.04
C GLY A 166 -10.46 29.67 -21.00
N LYS A 167 -9.30 29.35 -21.57
CA LYS A 167 -8.80 27.97 -21.70
C LYS A 167 -8.28 27.42 -20.36
N TRP A 168 -8.69 26.20 -20.04
CA TRP A 168 -8.30 25.47 -18.84
C TRP A 168 -7.78 24.07 -19.14
N ILE A 169 -6.84 23.63 -18.30
CA ILE A 169 -6.36 22.26 -18.20
C ILE A 169 -6.53 21.82 -16.73
N GLU A 170 -7.51 20.96 -16.47
CA GLU A 170 -7.88 20.50 -15.13
C GLU A 170 -7.40 19.07 -14.89
N LEU A 171 -6.72 18.82 -13.77
CA LEU A 171 -6.33 17.46 -13.40
C LEU A 171 -7.51 16.68 -12.80
N TYR A 172 -7.57 15.38 -13.06
CA TYR A 172 -8.52 14.48 -12.39
C TYR A 172 -8.28 14.40 -10.88
N GLU A 173 -9.33 14.17 -10.08
CA GLU A 173 -9.27 14.16 -8.61
C GLU A 173 -8.20 13.23 -8.01
N ASN A 174 -7.82 12.17 -8.74
CA ASN A 174 -6.79 11.21 -8.30
C ASN A 174 -5.55 11.21 -9.22
N TYR A 175 -5.27 12.32 -9.92
CA TYR A 175 -4.11 12.46 -10.80
C TYR A 175 -2.82 12.02 -10.10
N ASN A 176 -2.05 11.17 -10.76
CA ASN A 176 -0.78 10.66 -10.25
C ASN A 176 0.13 10.16 -11.39
N ASP A 177 1.35 9.70 -11.08
CA ASP A 177 2.32 9.23 -12.07
C ASP A 177 1.76 8.17 -13.03
N LEU A 178 0.84 7.35 -12.53
CA LEU A 178 0.24 6.21 -13.21
C LEU A 178 -1.08 6.64 -13.91
N ALA A 179 -1.95 7.38 -13.20
CA ALA A 179 -3.19 7.93 -13.76
C ALA A 179 -3.05 9.41 -14.15
N ARG A 180 -2.37 9.65 -15.27
CA ARG A 180 -2.15 10.98 -15.87
C ARG A 180 -3.37 11.48 -16.65
N VAL A 181 -4.53 11.60 -15.98
CA VAL A 181 -5.80 12.02 -16.61
C VAL A 181 -6.10 13.50 -16.36
N TYR A 182 -6.34 14.25 -17.43
CA TYR A 182 -6.68 15.67 -17.37
C TYR A 182 -7.76 16.02 -18.40
N PHE A 183 -8.49 17.10 -18.12
CA PHE A 183 -9.55 17.65 -18.96
C PHE A 183 -9.06 18.96 -19.57
N ILE A 184 -9.32 19.20 -20.86
CA ILE A 184 -9.00 20.45 -21.55
C ILE A 184 -10.28 21.00 -22.18
N GLY A 185 -10.54 22.29 -22.00
CA GLY A 185 -11.63 23.00 -22.66
C GLY A 185 -11.66 24.47 -22.24
N GLU A 186 -12.80 25.13 -22.45
CA GLU A 186 -12.98 26.55 -22.13
C GLU A 186 -14.04 26.76 -21.04
N TYR A 187 -13.86 27.85 -20.28
CA TYR A 187 -14.81 28.35 -19.29
C TYR A 187 -15.24 29.78 -19.63
N VAL A 188 -16.50 30.10 -19.34
CA VAL A 188 -17.01 31.47 -19.21
C VAL A 188 -17.83 31.54 -17.93
N ASP A 189 -17.58 32.55 -17.09
CA ASP A 189 -18.29 32.80 -15.83
C ASP A 189 -18.41 31.55 -14.94
N GLY A 190 -17.32 30.79 -14.84
CA GLY A 190 -17.24 29.54 -14.07
C GLY A 190 -18.00 28.35 -14.66
N LYS A 191 -18.75 28.52 -15.75
CA LYS A 191 -19.40 27.45 -16.53
C LYS A 191 -18.45 26.90 -17.59
N ARG A 192 -18.41 25.58 -17.77
CA ARG A 192 -17.69 24.96 -18.90
C ARG A 192 -18.45 25.26 -20.18
N ILE A 193 -17.77 25.72 -21.24
CA ILE A 193 -18.37 25.98 -22.56
C ILE A 193 -17.59 25.30 -23.67
N GLY A 194 -18.23 25.11 -24.83
CA GLY A 194 -17.57 24.69 -26.06
C GLY A 194 -17.01 23.27 -26.00
N ASN A 195 -15.96 23.00 -26.79
CA ASN A 195 -15.35 21.67 -26.88
C ASN A 195 -14.53 21.35 -25.62
N TRP A 196 -14.84 20.23 -24.99
CA TRP A 196 -14.10 19.65 -23.88
C TRP A 196 -13.54 18.28 -24.25
N LEU A 197 -12.29 18.02 -23.88
CA LEU A 197 -11.53 16.80 -24.12
C LEU A 197 -11.11 16.18 -22.78
N THR A 198 -11.20 14.86 -22.63
CA THR A 198 -10.50 14.12 -21.57
C THR A 198 -9.32 13.40 -22.18
N LEU A 199 -8.12 13.61 -21.64
CA LEU A 199 -6.89 12.99 -22.10
C LEU A 199 -6.28 12.10 -21.02
N PHE A 200 -5.61 11.02 -21.44
CA PHE A 200 -4.75 10.18 -20.61
C PHE A 200 -3.40 10.05 -21.29
N ASP A 201 -2.34 10.53 -20.63
CA ASP A 201 -0.95 10.52 -21.15
C ASP A 201 -0.88 11.06 -22.60
N GLY A 202 -1.53 12.20 -22.84
CA GLY A 202 -1.61 12.88 -24.14
C GLY A 202 -2.62 12.32 -25.15
N LYS A 203 -3.25 11.17 -24.87
CA LYS A 203 -4.22 10.53 -25.77
C LYS A 203 -5.65 10.87 -25.39
N ILE A 204 -6.46 11.33 -26.34
CA ILE A 204 -7.89 11.62 -26.13
C ILE A 204 -8.63 10.31 -25.81
N LEU A 205 -9.31 10.29 -24.66
CA LEU A 205 -10.22 9.21 -24.24
C LEU A 205 -11.70 9.58 -24.44
N CYS A 206 -12.03 10.86 -24.28
CA CYS A 206 -13.39 11.40 -24.38
C CYS A 206 -13.36 12.78 -25.02
N ASN A 207 -14.48 13.17 -25.62
CA ASN A 207 -14.74 14.54 -26.04
C ASN A 207 -16.25 14.83 -26.01
N GLY A 208 -16.61 16.11 -26.01
CA GLY A 208 -17.99 16.56 -26.11
C GLY A 208 -18.13 18.08 -26.06
N LEU A 209 -19.36 18.57 -26.24
CA LEU A 209 -19.69 19.99 -26.27
C LEU A 209 -20.51 20.40 -25.02
N PHE A 210 -20.19 21.56 -24.46
CA PHE A 210 -21.04 22.28 -23.51
C PHE A 210 -21.64 23.54 -24.16
N ASP A 211 -22.86 23.88 -23.79
CA ASP A 211 -23.52 25.13 -24.17
C ASP A 211 -23.11 26.32 -23.27
N GLU A 212 -23.63 27.51 -23.59
CA GLU A 212 -23.46 28.76 -22.82
C GLU A 212 -23.98 28.69 -21.36
N ASN A 213 -24.78 27.68 -21.02
CA ASN A 213 -25.30 27.45 -19.68
C ASN A 213 -24.47 26.45 -18.86
N GLY A 214 -23.47 25.83 -19.46
CA GLY A 214 -22.68 24.79 -18.83
C GLY A 214 -23.34 23.41 -18.84
N LEU A 215 -24.38 23.23 -19.65
CA LEU A 215 -25.04 21.95 -19.86
C LEU A 215 -24.39 21.22 -21.04
N LYS A 216 -24.42 19.90 -21.04
CA LYS A 216 -23.93 19.10 -22.16
C LYS A 216 -24.89 19.21 -23.35
N THR A 217 -24.32 19.31 -24.54
CA THR A 217 -25.06 19.40 -25.80
C THR A 217 -24.32 18.66 -26.93
N GLY A 218 -25.00 18.33 -28.03
CA GLY A 218 -24.43 17.72 -29.23
C GLY A 218 -23.77 16.36 -28.99
N ASN A 219 -22.84 16.01 -29.88
CA ASN A 219 -22.17 14.71 -29.87
C ASN A 219 -21.14 14.58 -28.73
N TRP A 220 -21.20 13.46 -28.00
CA TRP A 220 -20.34 13.12 -26.87
C TRP A 220 -19.75 11.71 -26.98
N VAL A 221 -18.55 11.54 -26.43
CA VAL A 221 -17.86 10.27 -26.18
C VAL A 221 -17.49 10.22 -24.71
N GLU A 222 -18.10 9.32 -23.94
CA GLU A 222 -17.90 9.20 -22.48
C GLU A 222 -17.25 7.88 -22.11
N LEU A 223 -16.46 7.85 -21.03
CA LEU A 223 -16.10 6.59 -20.37
C LEU A 223 -17.31 6.12 -19.56
N LEU A 224 -17.66 4.84 -19.70
CA LEU A 224 -18.79 4.26 -18.98
C LEU A 224 -18.54 4.32 -17.47
N SER A 225 -19.47 4.87 -16.68
CA SER A 225 -19.27 5.19 -15.25
C SER A 225 -18.77 4.02 -14.40
N ASN A 226 -19.21 2.80 -14.72
CA ASN A 226 -18.81 1.57 -14.04
C ASN A 226 -17.36 1.15 -14.36
N PHE A 227 -16.80 1.62 -15.48
CA PHE A 227 -15.36 1.59 -15.79
C PHE A 227 -14.62 2.65 -14.95
N SER A 228 -14.79 2.54 -13.63
CA SER A 228 -14.12 3.39 -12.65
C SER A 228 -12.61 3.36 -12.89
N MET A 229 -11.96 4.52 -12.83
CA MET A 229 -10.52 4.67 -13.08
C MET A 229 -9.64 3.81 -12.15
N PHE A 230 -10.24 3.28 -11.07
CA PHE A 230 -9.74 2.17 -10.29
C PHE A 230 -9.20 0.99 -11.13
N HIS A 231 -9.79 0.67 -12.28
CA HIS A 231 -9.29 -0.42 -13.15
C HIS A 231 -7.95 -0.07 -13.83
N ILE A 232 -7.75 1.19 -14.20
CA ILE A 232 -6.46 1.71 -14.71
C ILE A 232 -5.41 1.71 -13.58
N LEU A 233 -5.81 2.10 -12.37
CA LEU A 233 -4.94 2.05 -11.19
C LEU A 233 -4.58 0.60 -10.80
N GLN A 234 -5.55 -0.32 -10.80
CA GLN A 234 -5.37 -1.74 -10.49
C GLN A 234 -4.45 -2.42 -11.51
N TYR A 235 -4.53 -2.05 -12.80
CA TYR A 235 -3.58 -2.47 -13.82
C TYR A 235 -2.14 -2.14 -13.43
N GLN A 236 -1.88 -0.87 -13.11
CA GLN A 236 -0.53 -0.37 -12.86
C GLN A 236 0.00 -0.80 -11.48
N PHE A 237 -0.88 -0.97 -10.48
CA PHE A 237 -0.56 -1.62 -9.21
C PHE A 237 -0.16 -3.09 -9.39
N ASN A 238 -0.89 -3.84 -10.23
CA ASN A 238 -0.55 -5.23 -10.56
C ASN A 238 0.78 -5.32 -11.33
N GLN A 239 1.10 -4.34 -12.21
CA GLN A 239 2.42 -4.22 -12.84
C GLN A 239 3.54 -3.99 -11.81
N LEU A 240 3.32 -3.13 -10.81
CA LEU A 240 4.28 -2.88 -9.73
C LEU A 240 4.50 -4.12 -8.86
N GLN A 241 3.42 -4.82 -8.47
CA GLN A 241 3.54 -6.10 -7.75
C GLN A 241 4.27 -7.16 -8.58
N LEU A 242 3.98 -7.26 -9.89
CA LEU A 242 4.68 -8.19 -10.78
C LEU A 242 6.17 -7.86 -10.89
N ASN A 243 6.55 -6.58 -11.00
CA ASN A 243 7.95 -6.17 -11.05
C ASN A 243 8.67 -6.39 -9.71
N PHE A 244 7.98 -6.23 -8.58
CA PHE A 244 8.49 -6.62 -7.26
C PHE A 244 8.67 -8.15 -7.15
N LEU A 245 7.71 -8.94 -7.63
CA LEU A 245 7.77 -10.40 -7.66
C LEU A 245 8.90 -10.90 -8.58
N LYS A 246 9.05 -10.34 -9.79
CA LYS A 246 10.19 -10.59 -10.70
C LYS A 246 11.51 -10.35 -9.99
N ARG A 247 11.71 -9.18 -9.37
CA ARG A 247 12.93 -8.85 -8.59
C ARG A 247 13.18 -9.85 -7.46
N ARG A 248 12.14 -10.29 -6.75
CA ARG A 248 12.23 -11.28 -5.66
C ARG A 248 12.52 -12.70 -6.16
N ILE A 249 11.95 -13.12 -7.30
CA ILE A 249 12.28 -14.38 -7.96
C ILE A 249 13.75 -14.34 -8.40
N LEU A 250 14.19 -13.30 -9.10
CA LEU A 250 15.59 -13.13 -9.54
C LEU A 250 16.57 -13.25 -8.36
N LYS A 251 16.30 -12.53 -7.26
CA LYS A 251 17.10 -12.58 -6.02
C LYS A 251 17.07 -13.98 -5.38
N ARG A 252 15.96 -14.69 -5.43
CA ARG A 252 15.81 -16.06 -4.86
C ARG A 252 16.46 -17.14 -5.71
N THR A 253 16.43 -17.01 -7.03
CA THR A 253 17.11 -17.92 -7.97
C THR A 253 18.61 -17.72 -7.91
N LYS A 254 19.10 -16.47 -7.92
CA LYS A 254 20.52 -16.13 -7.69
C LYS A 254 21.03 -16.73 -6.37
N ASN A 255 20.32 -16.50 -5.26
CA ASN A 255 20.71 -17.05 -3.95
C ASN A 255 20.54 -18.57 -3.80
N LYS A 256 19.77 -19.26 -4.66
CA LYS A 256 19.73 -20.73 -4.72
C LYS A 256 20.89 -21.31 -5.57
N LEU A 257 21.22 -20.65 -6.69
CA LEU A 257 22.25 -21.10 -7.62
C LEU A 257 23.68 -20.86 -7.10
N MET A 258 23.88 -19.91 -6.19
CA MET A 258 25.17 -19.67 -5.51
C MET A 258 25.68 -20.85 -4.65
N GLY A 259 24.90 -21.93 -4.51
CA GLY A 259 25.37 -23.20 -3.94
C GLY A 259 25.92 -24.21 -4.96
N TYR A 260 25.97 -23.87 -6.26
CA TYR A 260 26.35 -24.79 -7.34
C TYR A 260 27.47 -24.22 -8.23
N ASN A 261 28.18 -25.12 -8.92
CA ASN A 261 29.45 -24.84 -9.60
C ASN A 261 29.30 -23.94 -10.86
N LEU A 262 30.34 -23.16 -11.19
CA LEU A 262 30.32 -22.07 -12.19
C LEU A 262 29.85 -22.49 -13.60
N GLN A 263 29.99 -23.76 -13.99
CA GLN A 263 29.54 -24.24 -15.31
C GLN A 263 28.02 -24.08 -15.50
N LEU A 264 27.21 -24.29 -14.46
CA LEU A 264 25.76 -24.06 -14.53
C LEU A 264 25.41 -22.57 -14.73
N LEU A 265 26.24 -21.65 -14.23
CA LEU A 265 26.03 -20.21 -14.43
C LEU A 265 26.22 -19.79 -15.90
N LYS A 266 27.11 -20.48 -16.64
CA LYS A 266 27.27 -20.29 -18.09
C LYS A 266 26.04 -20.80 -18.86
N ILE A 267 25.52 -21.98 -18.50
CA ILE A 267 24.30 -22.55 -19.10
C ILE A 267 23.10 -21.61 -18.90
N VAL A 268 22.94 -21.03 -17.70
CA VAL A 268 21.88 -20.04 -17.41
C VAL A 268 22.04 -18.75 -18.23
N CYS A 269 23.27 -18.31 -18.54
CA CYS A 269 23.48 -17.18 -19.46
C CYS A 269 23.01 -17.49 -20.89
N ILE A 270 23.34 -18.68 -21.41
CA ILE A 270 22.96 -19.12 -22.77
C ILE A 270 21.43 -19.30 -22.86
N LEU A 271 20.79 -19.89 -21.85
CA LEU A 271 19.34 -19.99 -21.77
C LEU A 271 18.66 -18.61 -21.71
N HIS A 272 19.30 -17.60 -21.11
CA HIS A 272 18.77 -16.24 -21.09
C HIS A 272 18.79 -15.58 -22.47
N GLU A 273 19.78 -15.88 -23.32
CA GLU A 273 19.84 -15.43 -24.72
C GLU A 273 18.78 -16.12 -25.60
N ILE A 274 18.53 -17.42 -25.37
CA ILE A 274 17.48 -18.18 -26.09
C ILE A 274 16.08 -17.61 -25.83
N VAL A 275 15.80 -17.14 -24.60
CA VAL A 275 14.53 -16.50 -24.19
C VAL A 275 14.37 -15.06 -24.75
N GLN A 276 15.27 -14.59 -25.63
CA GLN A 276 15.17 -13.29 -26.31
C GLN A 276 14.91 -13.39 -27.83
N LEU A 277 14.80 -14.60 -28.40
CA LEU A 277 14.58 -14.80 -29.83
C LEU A 277 13.09 -15.01 -30.19
N ASP A 278 12.76 -14.77 -31.45
CA ASP A 278 11.38 -14.68 -31.91
C ASP A 278 10.59 -15.99 -31.79
N SER A 279 9.33 -15.83 -31.41
CA SER A 279 8.27 -16.82 -31.23
C SER A 279 8.07 -17.80 -32.40
N THR A 280 8.52 -17.44 -33.60
CA THR A 280 8.34 -18.22 -34.83
C THR A 280 9.24 -19.45 -34.93
N MET A 281 10.42 -19.48 -34.26
CA MET A 281 11.38 -20.59 -34.38
C MET A 281 11.11 -21.77 -33.44
N ILE A 282 10.39 -21.60 -32.33
CA ILE A 282 10.26 -22.64 -31.29
C ILE A 282 9.10 -23.60 -31.61
N LYS A 283 9.27 -24.40 -32.68
CA LYS A 283 8.37 -25.51 -33.04
C LYS A 283 8.98 -26.91 -32.87
N GLY A 284 10.21 -27.02 -32.35
CA GLY A 284 10.88 -28.32 -32.23
C GLY A 284 11.94 -28.40 -31.13
N LEU A 285 11.54 -28.38 -29.85
CA LEU A 285 12.39 -28.78 -28.72
C LEU A 285 11.57 -29.15 -27.46
N ASN A 286 10.77 -30.23 -27.54
CA ASN A 286 10.04 -30.78 -26.40
C ASN A 286 10.88 -31.82 -25.64
N LYS A 287 11.32 -31.55 -24.40
CA LYS A 287 11.75 -32.61 -23.44
C LYS A 287 11.94 -32.25 -21.94
N ASP A 288 11.45 -31.11 -21.44
CA ASP A 288 11.42 -30.85 -19.99
C ASP A 288 10.05 -30.28 -19.53
N PRO A 289 9.26 -31.02 -18.71
CA PRO A 289 7.96 -30.55 -18.21
C PRO A 289 8.07 -29.52 -17.06
N GLY A 290 9.26 -29.31 -16.49
CA GLY A 290 9.49 -28.36 -15.39
C GLY A 290 9.58 -26.90 -15.85
N LEU A 291 10.12 -26.63 -17.04
CA LEU A 291 10.20 -25.27 -17.59
C LEU A 291 8.85 -24.77 -18.14
N THR A 292 8.06 -25.64 -18.76
CA THR A 292 6.81 -25.29 -19.45
C THR A 292 5.81 -24.58 -18.53
N GLN A 293 5.82 -24.87 -17.23
CA GLN A 293 4.96 -24.22 -16.24
C GLN A 293 5.37 -22.77 -15.93
N VAL A 294 6.67 -22.48 -15.96
CA VAL A 294 7.21 -21.13 -15.67
C VAL A 294 7.16 -20.23 -16.89
N GLU A 295 7.47 -20.76 -18.08
CA GLU A 295 7.46 -19.97 -19.32
C GLU A 295 6.04 -19.56 -19.72
N ASN A 296 5.08 -20.49 -19.66
CA ASN A 296 3.65 -20.16 -19.77
C ASN A 296 3.24 -19.08 -18.76
N SER A 297 3.70 -19.18 -17.50
CA SER A 297 3.37 -18.17 -16.47
C SER A 297 3.91 -16.77 -16.78
N TYR A 298 4.92 -16.61 -17.63
CA TYR A 298 5.47 -15.30 -18.03
C TYR A 298 4.87 -14.77 -19.34
N SER A 299 4.73 -15.61 -20.37
CA SER A 299 4.16 -15.21 -21.66
C SER A 299 2.68 -14.85 -21.53
N ILE A 300 1.90 -15.69 -20.84
CA ILE A 300 0.49 -15.43 -20.54
C ILE A 300 0.33 -14.12 -19.75
N LEU A 301 1.24 -13.81 -18.83
CA LEU A 301 1.15 -12.56 -18.04
C LEU A 301 1.46 -11.31 -18.87
N TYR A 302 2.42 -11.33 -19.79
CA TYR A 302 2.72 -10.16 -20.63
C TYR A 302 1.58 -9.90 -21.62
N VAL A 303 1.04 -10.94 -22.26
CA VAL A 303 -0.12 -10.85 -23.16
C VAL A 303 -1.39 -10.41 -22.41
N ARG A 304 -1.62 -10.92 -21.17
CA ARG A 304 -2.72 -10.44 -20.30
C ARG A 304 -2.55 -9.00 -19.79
N LEU A 305 -1.48 -8.28 -20.16
CA LEU A 305 -1.21 -6.92 -19.66
C LEU A 305 -1.21 -5.84 -20.74
N SER A 306 -1.31 -6.16 -22.03
CA SER A 306 -1.58 -5.20 -23.11
C SER A 306 -3.08 -5.00 -23.40
N SER A 307 -3.94 -5.85 -22.85
CA SER A 307 -5.34 -6.04 -23.26
C SER A 307 -6.42 -5.37 -22.38
N TYR A 308 -6.09 -4.31 -21.62
CA TYR A 308 -7.11 -3.57 -20.86
C TYR A 308 -8.08 -2.86 -21.80
N ARG A 309 -9.36 -3.23 -21.73
CA ARG A 309 -10.34 -2.85 -22.74
C ARG A 309 -10.80 -1.40 -22.56
N ARG A 310 -10.78 -0.60 -23.64
CA ARG A 310 -11.34 0.77 -23.64
C ARG A 310 -12.86 0.69 -23.80
N ILE A 311 -13.61 1.01 -22.76
CA ILE A 311 -15.08 1.03 -22.77
C ILE A 311 -15.58 2.47 -22.88
N GLN A 312 -16.23 2.80 -23.99
CA GLN A 312 -16.81 4.11 -24.30
C GLN A 312 -18.31 4.00 -24.56
N GLU A 313 -19.06 5.06 -24.25
CA GLU A 313 -20.42 5.29 -24.75
C GLU A 313 -20.39 6.53 -25.67
N LYS A 314 -20.99 6.45 -26.86
CA LYS A 314 -21.05 7.55 -27.84
C LYS A 314 -22.48 7.86 -28.24
N GLY A 315 -22.91 9.10 -28.11
CA GLY A 315 -24.27 9.54 -28.46
C GLY A 315 -24.44 11.04 -28.33
N GLU A 316 -25.69 11.50 -28.29
CA GLU A 316 -26.03 12.92 -28.28
C GLU A 316 -26.61 13.38 -26.94
N TYR A 317 -26.29 14.61 -26.56
CA TYR A 317 -26.88 15.34 -25.43
C TYR A 317 -27.72 16.52 -25.93
N GLU A 318 -28.83 16.82 -25.25
CA GLU A 318 -29.63 18.02 -25.43
C GLU A 318 -30.00 18.56 -24.04
N ASN A 319 -29.74 19.86 -23.79
CA ASN A 319 -30.02 20.52 -22.50
C ASN A 319 -29.51 19.73 -21.27
N GLY A 320 -28.32 19.12 -21.37
CA GLY A 320 -27.71 18.30 -20.31
C GLY A 320 -28.25 16.88 -20.15
N ARG A 321 -29.24 16.46 -20.96
CA ARG A 321 -29.86 15.13 -20.96
C ARG A 321 -29.34 14.30 -22.14
N ARG A 322 -29.14 13.00 -21.94
CA ARG A 322 -28.80 12.08 -23.05
C ARG A 322 -30.05 11.89 -23.92
N ILE A 323 -29.93 12.05 -25.23
CA ILE A 323 -31.01 11.83 -26.20
C ILE A 323 -30.59 10.84 -27.28
N GLY A 324 -31.56 10.26 -27.99
CA GLY A 324 -31.32 9.44 -29.18
C GLY A 324 -30.50 8.18 -28.90
N LYS A 325 -29.73 7.72 -29.90
CA LYS A 325 -28.97 6.47 -29.84
C LYS A 325 -27.58 6.67 -29.24
N TRP A 326 -27.27 5.88 -28.22
CA TRP A 326 -26.02 5.86 -27.47
C TRP A 326 -25.28 4.53 -27.67
N GLN A 327 -24.35 4.49 -28.61
CA GLN A 327 -23.52 3.32 -28.92
C GLN A 327 -22.60 2.94 -27.75
N ILE A 328 -22.54 1.66 -27.38
CA ILE A 328 -21.55 1.11 -26.44
C ILE A 328 -20.43 0.47 -27.23
N ILE A 329 -19.21 0.94 -27.02
CA ILE A 329 -18.01 0.56 -27.78
C ILE A 329 -16.96 0.02 -26.83
N ILE A 330 -16.41 -1.16 -27.14
CA ILE A 330 -15.34 -1.81 -26.38
C ILE A 330 -14.19 -2.11 -27.34
N ASN A 331 -13.01 -1.56 -27.09
CA ASN A 331 -11.85 -1.68 -28.00
C ASN A 331 -12.15 -1.28 -29.45
N ASP A 332 -12.93 -0.22 -29.62
CA ASP A 332 -13.41 0.30 -30.91
C ASP A 332 -14.39 -0.62 -31.68
N GLU A 333 -14.75 -1.77 -31.13
CA GLU A 333 -15.86 -2.62 -31.59
C GLU A 333 -17.20 -2.17 -30.99
N LEU A 334 -18.25 -2.12 -31.82
CA LEU A 334 -19.61 -1.80 -31.38
C LEU A 334 -20.26 -3.03 -30.70
N VAL A 335 -20.33 -3.01 -29.38
CA VAL A 335 -20.87 -4.12 -28.56
C VAL A 335 -22.38 -3.98 -28.33
N GLY A 336 -22.93 -2.77 -28.37
CA GLY A 336 -24.36 -2.57 -28.15
C GLY A 336 -24.82 -1.13 -28.34
N ALA A 337 -26.06 -0.85 -27.97
CA ALA A 337 -26.57 0.53 -27.94
C ALA A 337 -27.67 0.72 -26.89
N LYS A 338 -27.70 1.91 -26.30
CA LYS A 338 -28.80 2.47 -25.52
C LYS A 338 -29.60 3.45 -26.38
N PHE A 339 -30.83 3.76 -25.99
CA PHE A 339 -31.70 4.71 -26.66
C PHE A 339 -32.49 5.51 -25.62
N TYR A 340 -32.56 6.83 -25.81
CA TYR A 340 -33.20 7.78 -24.89
C TYR A 340 -34.19 8.68 -25.63
N ASP A 341 -35.27 9.06 -24.94
CA ASP A 341 -36.24 10.06 -25.42
C ASP A 341 -35.75 11.50 -25.19
N GLN A 342 -36.56 12.50 -25.57
CA GLN A 342 -36.27 13.93 -25.35
C GLN A 342 -36.26 14.35 -23.87
N ASN A 343 -36.75 13.49 -22.96
CA ASN A 343 -36.70 13.72 -21.51
C ASN A 343 -35.45 13.09 -20.87
N GLY A 344 -34.67 12.31 -21.62
CA GLY A 344 -33.54 11.54 -21.11
C GLY A 344 -33.93 10.23 -20.42
N LEU A 345 -35.16 9.75 -20.64
CA LEU A 345 -35.63 8.44 -20.20
C LEU A 345 -35.27 7.36 -21.23
N GLN A 346 -34.88 6.18 -20.76
CA GLN A 346 -34.57 5.06 -21.65
C GLN A 346 -35.84 4.45 -22.26
N GLN A 347 -35.83 4.17 -23.56
CA GLN A 347 -36.95 3.60 -24.31
C GLN A 347 -36.47 2.64 -25.42
N GLY A 348 -37.24 1.59 -25.71
CA GLY A 348 -36.93 0.60 -26.74
C GLY A 348 -35.76 -0.32 -26.36
N LYS A 349 -35.21 -1.03 -27.36
CA LYS A 349 -34.17 -2.06 -27.18
C LYS A 349 -32.84 -1.48 -26.72
N GLN A 350 -32.41 -1.81 -25.50
CA GLN A 350 -31.12 -1.42 -24.93
C GLN A 350 -30.16 -2.62 -24.88
N THR A 351 -28.87 -2.31 -24.94
CA THR A 351 -27.78 -3.11 -24.38
C THR A 351 -27.24 -2.42 -23.12
N GLU A 352 -26.96 -3.17 -22.07
CA GLU A 352 -26.31 -2.72 -20.84
C GLU A 352 -25.05 -3.52 -20.56
N LEU A 353 -24.02 -2.89 -20.02
CA LEU A 353 -22.84 -3.58 -19.48
C LEU A 353 -23.07 -3.90 -18.00
N LEU A 354 -23.22 -5.18 -17.66
CA LEU A 354 -23.61 -5.63 -16.32
C LEU A 354 -22.43 -5.50 -15.34
N GLN A 355 -21.28 -6.09 -15.69
CA GLN A 355 -20.04 -6.02 -14.90
C GLN A 355 -18.81 -6.42 -15.75
N ASP A 356 -17.68 -5.75 -15.55
CA ASP A 356 -16.35 -6.25 -15.96
C ASP A 356 -15.93 -7.35 -14.96
N LEU A 357 -16.04 -8.61 -15.38
CA LEU A 357 -15.89 -9.78 -14.51
C LEU A 357 -14.51 -10.43 -14.61
N THR A 358 -13.93 -10.44 -15.81
CA THR A 358 -12.51 -10.69 -16.07
C THR A 358 -12.12 -9.95 -17.36
N LYS A 359 -10.82 -9.61 -17.51
CA LYS A 359 -10.24 -9.00 -18.73
C LYS A 359 -10.63 -9.67 -20.06
N GLU A 360 -10.94 -10.96 -19.98
CA GLU A 360 -11.15 -11.84 -21.11
C GLU A 360 -12.62 -11.88 -21.55
N PHE A 361 -13.60 -11.50 -20.70
CA PHE A 361 -15.03 -11.53 -21.04
C PHE A 361 -15.84 -10.44 -20.31
N PHE A 362 -16.59 -9.64 -21.07
CA PHE A 362 -17.70 -8.87 -20.52
C PHE A 362 -19.00 -9.69 -20.43
N ILE A 363 -19.92 -9.26 -19.56
CA ILE A 363 -21.33 -9.67 -19.60
C ILE A 363 -22.18 -8.46 -19.94
N ILE A 364 -22.96 -8.58 -21.01
CA ILE A 364 -24.00 -7.62 -21.36
C ILE A 364 -25.39 -8.17 -21.01
N GLN A 365 -26.33 -7.25 -20.83
CA GLN A 365 -27.76 -7.52 -20.80
C GLN A 365 -28.43 -6.85 -21.99
N GLU A 366 -29.34 -7.56 -22.64
CA GLU A 366 -30.12 -7.06 -23.79
C GLU A 366 -31.61 -7.21 -23.51
N GLY A 367 -32.40 -6.18 -23.77
CA GLY A 367 -33.84 -6.20 -23.55
C GLY A 367 -34.48 -4.85 -23.84
N GLU A 368 -35.73 -4.64 -23.44
CA GLU A 368 -36.47 -3.41 -23.75
C GLU A 368 -36.70 -2.53 -22.51
N TYR A 369 -36.76 -1.22 -22.74
CA TYR A 369 -37.19 -0.21 -21.77
C TYR A 369 -38.45 0.52 -22.27
N LEU A 370 -39.26 0.98 -21.32
CA LEU A 370 -40.38 1.89 -21.52
C LEU A 370 -40.38 2.90 -20.37
N ASP A 371 -40.39 4.19 -20.69
CA ASP A 371 -40.41 5.31 -19.72
C ASP A 371 -39.37 5.18 -18.59
N GLY A 372 -38.16 4.72 -18.92
CA GLY A 372 -37.08 4.51 -17.94
C GLY A 372 -37.21 3.27 -17.05
N LYS A 373 -38.25 2.43 -17.24
CA LYS A 373 -38.40 1.10 -16.64
C LYS A 373 -38.00 -0.01 -17.63
N ARG A 374 -37.43 -1.11 -17.14
CA ARG A 374 -37.22 -2.33 -17.94
C ARG A 374 -38.54 -3.05 -18.18
N VAL A 375 -38.78 -3.53 -19.38
CA VAL A 375 -39.99 -4.28 -19.75
C VAL A 375 -39.66 -5.49 -20.63
N GLY A 376 -40.57 -6.45 -20.68
CA GLY A 376 -40.50 -7.56 -21.63
C GLY A 376 -39.36 -8.53 -21.34
N GLN A 377 -38.87 -9.22 -22.36
CA GLN A 377 -37.78 -10.20 -22.22
C GLN A 377 -36.43 -9.50 -22.09
N TRP A 378 -35.63 -9.97 -21.15
CA TRP A 378 -34.25 -9.56 -20.93
C TRP A 378 -33.33 -10.79 -20.99
N LEU A 379 -32.28 -10.72 -21.80
CA LEU A 379 -31.26 -11.74 -21.99
C LEU A 379 -29.97 -11.31 -21.28
N ILE A 380 -29.21 -12.27 -20.75
CA ILE A 380 -27.84 -12.06 -20.25
C ILE A 380 -26.91 -12.82 -21.20
N VAL A 381 -25.97 -12.10 -21.81
CA VAL A 381 -25.21 -12.58 -22.97
C VAL A 381 -23.71 -12.38 -22.73
N LEU A 382 -22.92 -13.43 -23.01
CA LEU A 382 -21.45 -13.35 -23.05
C LEU A 382 -20.98 -12.82 -24.40
N GLU A 383 -19.74 -12.32 -24.43
CA GLU A 383 -19.04 -11.78 -25.60
C GLU A 383 -19.19 -12.60 -26.91
N GLU A 384 -19.18 -13.93 -26.82
CA GLU A 384 -19.39 -14.86 -27.96
C GLU A 384 -20.86 -14.95 -28.45
N LYS A 385 -21.74 -14.06 -27.98
CA LYS A 385 -23.21 -14.07 -28.14
C LYS A 385 -23.92 -15.27 -27.52
N THR A 386 -23.21 -16.03 -26.68
CA THR A 386 -23.77 -17.12 -25.87
C THR A 386 -24.71 -16.56 -24.81
N ILE A 387 -26.02 -16.83 -24.95
CA ILE A 387 -27.01 -16.52 -23.91
C ILE A 387 -26.76 -17.42 -22.71
N VAL A 388 -26.47 -16.81 -21.57
CA VAL A 388 -26.13 -17.48 -20.31
C VAL A 388 -27.16 -17.25 -19.20
N GLY A 389 -28.08 -16.29 -19.38
CA GLY A 389 -29.19 -16.07 -18.46
C GLY A 389 -30.24 -15.11 -19.02
N GLY A 390 -31.12 -14.60 -18.17
CA GLY A 390 -32.22 -13.72 -18.56
C GLY A 390 -33.52 -14.03 -17.82
N GLY A 391 -34.61 -13.39 -18.26
CA GLY A 391 -35.97 -13.58 -17.76
C GLY A 391 -36.90 -12.47 -18.28
N PHE A 392 -37.98 -12.15 -17.56
CA PHE A 392 -38.94 -11.11 -17.94
C PHE A 392 -39.12 -10.02 -16.87
N TYR A 393 -39.42 -8.80 -17.33
CA TYR A 393 -39.94 -7.72 -16.49
C TYR A 393 -41.38 -7.37 -16.88
N ASP A 394 -42.19 -7.04 -15.87
CA ASP A 394 -43.52 -6.46 -16.08
C ASP A 394 -43.46 -4.96 -16.43
N THR A 395 -44.62 -4.35 -16.71
CA THR A 395 -44.76 -2.93 -17.05
C THR A 395 -44.37 -1.98 -15.91
N ASP A 396 -44.17 -2.47 -14.68
CA ASP A 396 -43.72 -1.68 -13.55
C ASP A 396 -42.19 -1.69 -13.37
N GLY A 397 -41.46 -2.47 -14.16
CA GLY A 397 -40.02 -2.64 -14.02
C GLY A 397 -39.65 -3.73 -13.01
N LEU A 398 -40.59 -4.57 -12.61
CA LEU A 398 -40.38 -5.64 -11.64
C LEU A 398 -40.18 -6.98 -12.35
N LYS A 399 -39.25 -7.80 -11.83
CA LYS A 399 -38.99 -9.13 -12.39
C LYS A 399 -40.22 -10.03 -12.24
N THR A 400 -40.51 -10.81 -13.28
CA THR A 400 -41.63 -11.74 -13.34
C THR A 400 -41.27 -13.00 -14.12
N GLY A 401 -41.97 -14.11 -13.84
CA GLY A 401 -41.79 -15.41 -14.49
C GLY A 401 -40.42 -16.04 -14.26
N LYS A 402 -40.03 -16.96 -15.14
CA LYS A 402 -38.74 -17.67 -15.04
C LYS A 402 -37.55 -16.75 -15.28
N TRP A 403 -36.54 -16.90 -14.44
CA TRP A 403 -35.29 -16.14 -14.46
C TRP A 403 -34.07 -17.05 -14.29
N VAL A 404 -32.96 -16.60 -14.88
CA VAL A 404 -31.61 -17.13 -14.71
C VAL A 404 -30.67 -15.95 -14.49
N GLU A 405 -30.22 -15.77 -13.25
CA GLU A 405 -29.30 -14.72 -12.83
C GLU A 405 -27.86 -15.25 -12.79
N ILE A 406 -26.85 -14.37 -12.86
CA ILE A 406 -25.44 -14.77 -12.76
C ILE A 406 -24.88 -14.17 -11.47
N GLN A 407 -24.62 -15.01 -10.47
CA GLN A 407 -24.32 -14.54 -9.12
C GLN A 407 -22.84 -14.15 -8.94
N GLN A 408 -21.93 -14.89 -9.58
CA GLN A 408 -20.52 -14.53 -9.72
C GLN A 408 -19.81 -15.44 -10.72
N LYS A 409 -18.60 -15.05 -11.16
CA LYS A 409 -17.62 -16.02 -11.67
C LYS A 409 -16.79 -16.61 -10.51
N MET A 410 -16.76 -17.94 -10.42
CA MET A 410 -15.77 -18.70 -9.66
C MET A 410 -14.82 -19.33 -10.67
N ASN A 411 -13.54 -18.94 -10.62
CA ASN A 411 -12.48 -19.46 -11.50
C ASN A 411 -12.91 -19.49 -12.98
N GLU A 412 -13.14 -18.29 -13.54
CA GLU A 412 -13.50 -18.01 -14.95
C GLU A 412 -14.90 -18.51 -15.40
N ILE A 413 -15.51 -19.49 -14.70
CA ILE A 413 -16.83 -20.07 -14.99
C ILE A 413 -17.95 -19.26 -14.30
N PRO A 414 -19.02 -18.85 -15.01
CA PRO A 414 -20.19 -18.20 -14.40
C PRO A 414 -21.04 -19.22 -13.61
N ILE A 415 -21.58 -18.77 -12.48
CA ILE A 415 -22.54 -19.54 -11.69
C ILE A 415 -23.93 -18.93 -11.86
N ASN A 416 -24.83 -19.75 -12.38
CA ASN A 416 -26.19 -19.39 -12.71
C ASN A 416 -27.12 -19.70 -11.53
N PHE A 417 -27.99 -18.77 -11.18
CA PHE A 417 -29.04 -18.97 -10.19
C PHE A 417 -30.39 -18.86 -10.91
N GLU A 418 -31.08 -19.98 -11.08
CA GLU A 418 -32.30 -20.11 -11.87
C GLU A 418 -33.53 -20.35 -10.97
N GLY A 419 -34.68 -19.80 -11.34
CA GLY A 419 -35.94 -19.98 -10.61
C GLY A 419 -37.03 -19.07 -11.15
N GLU A 420 -37.96 -18.64 -10.30
CA GLU A 420 -39.11 -17.81 -10.68
C GLU A 420 -39.25 -16.55 -9.82
N TYR A 421 -39.67 -15.45 -10.44
CA TYR A 421 -40.02 -14.18 -9.80
C TYR A 421 -41.51 -13.88 -9.93
N ILE A 422 -42.10 -13.27 -8.89
CA ILE A 422 -43.43 -12.63 -8.95
C ILE A 422 -43.26 -11.21 -8.41
N ARG A 423 -43.59 -10.20 -9.23
CA ARG A 423 -43.54 -8.76 -8.89
C ARG A 423 -42.25 -8.35 -8.15
N GLY A 424 -41.10 -8.78 -8.67
CA GLY A 424 -39.77 -8.47 -8.15
C GLY A 424 -39.30 -9.34 -6.96
N LYS A 425 -40.14 -10.23 -6.42
CA LYS A 425 -39.80 -11.18 -5.36
C LYS A 425 -39.46 -12.56 -5.92
N ARG A 426 -38.38 -13.19 -5.45
CA ARG A 426 -38.06 -14.59 -5.78
C ARG A 426 -39.08 -15.51 -5.12
N VAL A 427 -39.62 -16.47 -5.85
CA VAL A 427 -40.60 -17.45 -5.34
C VAL A 427 -40.24 -18.86 -5.77
N GLY A 428 -40.78 -19.87 -5.07
CA GLY A 428 -40.66 -21.27 -5.47
C GLY A 428 -39.23 -21.80 -5.36
N ASN A 429 -38.91 -22.84 -6.13
CA ASN A 429 -37.60 -23.48 -6.09
C ASN A 429 -36.60 -22.76 -6.98
N TRP A 430 -35.44 -22.44 -6.41
CA TRP A 430 -34.32 -21.81 -7.10
C TRP A 430 -33.09 -22.73 -7.08
N ASN A 431 -32.56 -23.09 -8.25
CA ASN A 431 -31.35 -23.93 -8.36
C ASN A 431 -30.11 -23.07 -8.63
N LEU A 432 -28.97 -23.47 -8.07
CA LEU A 432 -27.67 -22.85 -8.32
C LEU A 432 -26.83 -23.82 -9.17
N LYS A 433 -26.52 -23.44 -10.41
CA LYS A 433 -25.87 -24.30 -11.41
C LYS A 433 -24.48 -23.80 -11.81
N GLN A 434 -23.57 -24.74 -12.02
CA GLN A 434 -22.26 -24.52 -12.63
C GLN A 434 -22.00 -25.64 -13.66
N ASN A 435 -21.70 -25.27 -14.90
CA ASN A 435 -21.59 -26.22 -16.03
C ASN A 435 -22.80 -27.18 -16.11
N GLN A 436 -24.02 -26.62 -16.10
CA GLN A 436 -25.32 -27.30 -16.05
C GLN A 436 -25.62 -28.12 -14.77
N ASN A 437 -24.61 -28.62 -14.06
CA ASN A 437 -24.75 -29.36 -12.80
C ASN A 437 -25.33 -28.46 -11.70
N SER A 438 -26.33 -28.96 -10.97
CA SER A 438 -26.81 -28.28 -9.75
C SER A 438 -25.82 -28.46 -8.61
N ILE A 439 -25.31 -27.35 -8.08
CA ILE A 439 -24.34 -27.29 -6.98
C ILE A 439 -24.94 -26.67 -5.70
N GLY A 440 -26.15 -26.12 -5.78
CA GLY A 440 -26.88 -25.58 -4.64
C GLY A 440 -28.27 -25.05 -4.99
N GLY A 441 -28.80 -24.14 -4.18
CA GLY A 441 -30.16 -23.61 -4.31
C GLY A 441 -31.05 -23.91 -3.12
N GLY A 442 -32.34 -23.58 -3.22
CA GLY A 442 -33.35 -23.77 -2.17
C GLY A 442 -34.68 -23.08 -2.51
N THR A 443 -35.63 -23.08 -1.59
CA THR A 443 -36.99 -22.56 -1.83
C THR A 443 -37.18 -21.14 -1.28
N PHE A 444 -38.05 -20.36 -1.91
CA PHE A 444 -38.55 -19.06 -1.44
C PHE A 444 -40.08 -19.07 -1.30
N ASN A 445 -40.60 -18.42 -0.26
CA ASN A 445 -42.04 -18.22 -0.05
C ASN A 445 -42.59 -17.08 -0.93
N GLU A 446 -43.91 -16.90 -0.92
CA GLU A 446 -44.61 -15.84 -1.69
C GLU A 446 -44.17 -14.41 -1.30
N TYR A 447 -43.58 -14.22 -0.11
CA TYR A 447 -43.09 -12.93 0.37
C TYR A 447 -41.68 -12.59 -0.12
N GLY A 448 -40.97 -13.52 -0.78
CA GLY A 448 -39.58 -13.33 -1.23
C GLY A 448 -38.54 -13.86 -0.25
N GLU A 449 -38.95 -14.57 0.80
CA GLU A 449 -38.10 -15.01 1.90
C GLU A 449 -37.68 -16.47 1.70
N LYS A 450 -36.45 -16.82 2.10
CA LYS A 450 -35.97 -18.21 2.01
C LYS A 450 -36.75 -19.10 2.97
N THR A 451 -37.06 -20.32 2.54
CA THR A 451 -37.76 -21.33 3.34
C THR A 451 -37.31 -22.75 2.96
N GLY A 452 -37.44 -23.71 3.88
CA GLY A 452 -37.03 -25.09 3.68
C GLY A 452 -35.53 -25.26 3.48
N ARG A 453 -35.12 -26.33 2.78
CA ARG A 453 -33.71 -26.67 2.55
C ARG A 453 -33.03 -25.70 1.61
N PHE A 454 -31.82 -25.28 1.98
CA PHE A 454 -31.03 -24.31 1.24
C PHE A 454 -29.55 -24.69 1.22
N ILE A 455 -28.90 -24.41 0.09
CA ILE A 455 -27.50 -24.65 -0.19
C ILE A 455 -26.92 -23.36 -0.76
N GLU A 456 -26.12 -22.66 0.04
CA GLU A 456 -25.52 -21.36 -0.27
C GLU A 456 -24.05 -21.52 -0.65
N LEU A 457 -23.59 -20.75 -1.63
CA LEU A 457 -22.16 -20.56 -1.88
C LEU A 457 -21.65 -19.33 -1.11
N TYR A 458 -20.56 -19.54 -0.37
CA TYR A 458 -19.82 -18.48 0.29
C TYR A 458 -18.40 -18.47 -0.27
N LYS A 459 -17.92 -17.29 -0.71
CA LYS A 459 -16.59 -17.13 -1.30
C LYS A 459 -15.69 -16.40 -0.32
N PHE A 460 -14.63 -17.07 0.11
CA PHE A 460 -13.71 -16.55 1.12
C PHE A 460 -12.27 -16.65 0.63
N THR A 461 -11.57 -15.50 0.54
CA THR A 461 -10.15 -15.41 0.11
C THR A 461 -9.77 -16.29 -1.09
N HIS A 462 -10.56 -16.23 -2.17
CA HIS A 462 -10.46 -17.04 -3.41
C HIS A 462 -10.88 -18.52 -3.32
N GLN A 463 -11.33 -18.98 -2.17
CA GLN A 463 -11.85 -20.34 -1.96
C GLN A 463 -13.37 -20.36 -1.83
N ASN A 464 -13.98 -21.51 -2.12
CA ASN A 464 -15.43 -21.67 -2.27
C ASN A 464 -15.95 -22.67 -1.24
N PHE A 465 -16.94 -22.24 -0.46
CA PHE A 465 -17.54 -22.99 0.65
C PHE A 465 -19.02 -23.18 0.37
N ILE A 466 -19.54 -24.37 0.69
CA ILE A 466 -20.95 -24.72 0.51
C ILE A 466 -21.58 -24.80 1.89
N TRP A 467 -22.47 -23.87 2.21
CA TRP A 467 -23.25 -23.91 3.45
C TRP A 467 -24.59 -24.59 3.16
N LYS A 468 -24.89 -25.69 3.85
CA LYS A 468 -26.16 -26.42 3.72
C LYS A 468 -26.94 -26.34 5.02
N GLY A 469 -28.25 -26.15 4.96
CA GLY A 469 -29.12 -26.18 6.13
C GLY A 469 -30.56 -25.84 5.76
N GLU A 470 -31.34 -25.36 6.73
CA GLU A 470 -32.74 -25.02 6.55
C GLU A 470 -33.02 -23.55 6.92
N TYR A 471 -34.06 -22.97 6.30
CA TYR A 471 -34.56 -21.63 6.56
C TYR A 471 -36.05 -21.69 6.93
N ASN A 472 -36.49 -20.77 7.79
CA ASN A 472 -37.89 -20.49 8.10
C ASN A 472 -38.11 -18.97 7.98
N ASN A 473 -38.96 -18.54 7.05
CA ASN A 473 -39.30 -17.13 6.78
C ASN A 473 -38.07 -16.19 6.80
N GLY A 474 -37.06 -16.52 5.98
CA GLY A 474 -35.83 -15.74 5.82
C GLY A 474 -34.78 -15.91 6.93
N ARG A 475 -35.10 -16.55 8.06
CA ARG A 475 -34.18 -16.85 9.17
C ARG A 475 -33.58 -18.24 9.01
N LYS A 476 -32.29 -18.42 9.30
CA LYS A 476 -31.66 -19.75 9.34
C LYS A 476 -32.23 -20.54 10.53
N CYS A 477 -32.53 -21.82 10.37
CA CYS A 477 -33.03 -22.67 11.44
C CYS A 477 -32.46 -24.09 11.34
N GLY A 478 -32.51 -24.84 12.45
CA GLY A 478 -32.10 -26.24 12.47
C GLY A 478 -30.61 -26.44 12.18
N ASN A 479 -30.24 -27.63 11.73
CA ASN A 479 -28.83 -28.01 11.57
C ASN A 479 -28.24 -27.48 10.25
N TRP A 480 -27.13 -26.75 10.38
CA TRP A 480 -26.34 -26.22 9.28
C TRP A 480 -24.96 -26.89 9.23
N GLN A 481 -24.46 -27.13 8.01
CA GLN A 481 -23.17 -27.72 7.71
C GLN A 481 -22.38 -26.79 6.77
N ILE A 482 -21.10 -26.61 7.04
CA ILE A 482 -20.16 -25.89 6.19
C ILE A 482 -19.24 -26.91 5.53
N LEU A 483 -19.32 -27.03 4.20
CA LEU A 483 -18.51 -27.96 3.42
C LEU A 483 -17.39 -27.21 2.66
N PHE A 484 -16.20 -27.79 2.68
CA PHE A 484 -15.07 -27.39 1.86
C PHE A 484 -14.55 -28.58 1.05
N ARG A 485 -14.46 -28.42 -0.28
CA ARG A 485 -14.15 -29.52 -1.22
C ARG A 485 -15.02 -30.78 -1.01
N GLY A 486 -16.28 -30.59 -0.62
CA GLY A 486 -17.24 -31.65 -0.32
C GLY A 486 -17.19 -32.21 1.12
N ASN A 487 -16.08 -32.03 1.84
CA ASN A 487 -15.93 -32.49 3.22
C ASN A 487 -16.59 -31.50 4.19
N ALA A 488 -17.29 -31.99 5.22
CA ALA A 488 -17.78 -31.13 6.29
C ALA A 488 -16.61 -30.65 7.17
N ILE A 489 -16.43 -29.33 7.25
CA ILE A 489 -15.38 -28.68 8.06
C ILE A 489 -15.94 -27.80 9.18
N GLY A 490 -17.24 -27.54 9.19
CA GLY A 490 -17.90 -26.80 10.26
C GLY A 490 -19.43 -26.82 10.18
N GLY A 491 -20.08 -25.91 10.91
CA GLY A 491 -21.54 -25.86 11.07
C GLY A 491 -22.00 -25.97 12.54
N GLY A 492 -23.30 -26.10 12.74
CA GLY A 492 -23.97 -26.13 14.05
C GLY A 492 -25.47 -25.90 13.91
N THR A 493 -26.19 -25.62 15.01
CA THR A 493 -27.66 -25.46 15.00
C THR A 493 -28.08 -23.99 15.10
N TYR A 494 -29.14 -23.58 14.40
CA TYR A 494 -29.84 -22.31 14.62
C TYR A 494 -31.20 -22.54 15.27
N ASP A 495 -31.61 -21.64 16.16
CA ASP A 495 -32.94 -21.60 16.76
C ASP A 495 -34.02 -21.10 15.77
N GLU A 496 -35.26 -20.96 16.24
CA GLU A 496 -36.40 -20.41 15.47
C GLU A 496 -36.27 -18.90 15.17
N ASN A 497 -35.35 -18.20 15.84
CA ASN A 497 -35.11 -16.77 15.68
C ASN A 497 -33.96 -16.45 14.72
N GLY A 498 -33.22 -17.44 14.24
CA GLY A 498 -32.03 -17.23 13.41
C GLY A 498 -30.75 -17.00 14.20
N LEU A 499 -30.76 -17.28 15.50
CA LEU A 499 -29.62 -17.18 16.39
C LEU A 499 -28.94 -18.53 16.53
N LYS A 500 -27.61 -18.54 16.74
CA LYS A 500 -26.86 -19.78 16.96
C LYS A 500 -27.23 -20.40 18.31
N ASP A 501 -27.45 -21.70 18.30
CA ASP A 501 -27.71 -22.50 19.50
C ASP A 501 -26.92 -23.83 19.45
N GLY A 502 -26.65 -24.40 20.61
CA GLY A 502 -25.89 -25.64 20.75
C GLY A 502 -24.45 -25.55 20.24
N LYS A 503 -23.89 -26.69 19.84
CA LYS A 503 -22.47 -26.79 19.43
C LYS A 503 -22.26 -26.27 18.01
N TRP A 504 -21.17 -25.52 17.84
CA TRP A 504 -20.78 -24.88 16.59
C TRP A 504 -19.31 -25.07 16.28
N ILE A 505 -19.02 -25.05 14.99
CA ILE A 505 -17.68 -25.00 14.39
C ILE A 505 -17.70 -23.91 13.33
N ASP A 506 -17.12 -22.76 13.67
CA ASP A 506 -17.00 -21.58 12.81
C ASP A 506 -15.65 -21.53 12.10
N MET A 507 -15.60 -20.92 10.91
CA MET A 507 -14.34 -20.64 10.20
C MET A 507 -13.78 -19.27 10.60
N GLN A 508 -12.45 -19.13 10.69
CA GLN A 508 -11.78 -17.85 10.89
C GLN A 508 -11.65 -17.03 9.58
N GLU A 509 -11.40 -15.73 9.71
CA GLU A 509 -11.21 -14.80 8.58
C GLU A 509 -9.89 -15.00 7.80
N ASP A 510 -9.11 -16.01 8.13
CA ASP A 510 -7.90 -16.44 7.43
C ASP A 510 -7.95 -17.91 6.99
N PHE A 511 -9.14 -18.55 7.02
CA PHE A 511 -9.29 -19.94 6.63
C PHE A 511 -8.86 -20.17 5.17
N SER A 512 -7.94 -21.12 4.97
CA SER A 512 -7.55 -21.60 3.65
C SER A 512 -7.03 -23.04 3.71
N GLU A 513 -6.75 -23.63 2.56
CA GLU A 513 -6.13 -24.98 2.46
C GLU A 513 -4.88 -25.16 3.32
N PHE A 514 -4.06 -24.11 3.43
CA PHE A 514 -2.82 -24.10 4.21
C PHE A 514 -3.02 -23.71 5.67
N ASN A 515 -4.18 -23.12 6.01
CA ASN A 515 -4.45 -22.49 7.28
C ASN A 515 -5.89 -22.81 7.70
N GLN A 516 -6.10 -24.06 8.11
CA GLN A 516 -7.43 -24.61 8.41
C GLN A 516 -7.79 -24.29 9.87
N ILE A 517 -7.90 -22.99 10.18
CA ILE A 517 -8.24 -22.52 11.53
C ILE A 517 -9.77 -22.45 11.70
N ILE A 518 -10.28 -23.20 12.65
CA ILE A 518 -11.69 -23.25 13.03
C ILE A 518 -11.86 -22.89 14.52
N ASN A 519 -13.03 -22.38 14.87
CA ASN A 519 -13.46 -22.05 16.22
C ASN A 519 -14.58 -23.02 16.62
N VAL A 520 -14.28 -23.99 17.47
CA VAL A 520 -15.26 -24.92 18.07
C VAL A 520 -15.79 -24.30 19.35
N THR A 521 -17.11 -24.17 19.50
CA THR A 521 -17.71 -23.57 20.70
C THR A 521 -19.17 -24.01 20.92
N GLU A 522 -19.82 -23.49 21.95
CA GLU A 522 -21.22 -23.75 22.26
C GLU A 522 -21.96 -22.41 22.48
N TYR A 523 -22.95 -22.16 21.64
CA TYR A 523 -23.79 -20.97 21.68
C TYR A 523 -25.12 -21.26 22.37
N LYS A 524 -25.79 -20.19 22.83
CA LYS A 524 -27.21 -20.16 23.16
C LYS A 524 -27.75 -18.76 22.87
N ASN A 525 -28.89 -18.66 22.19
CA ASN A 525 -29.48 -17.39 21.75
C ASN A 525 -28.46 -16.47 21.04
N GLY A 526 -27.51 -17.05 20.28
CA GLY A 526 -26.46 -16.32 19.55
C GLY A 526 -25.25 -15.87 20.38
N GLN A 527 -25.24 -16.05 21.71
CA GLN A 527 -24.11 -15.73 22.60
C GLN A 527 -23.29 -17.00 22.92
N ILE A 528 -22.00 -16.87 23.22
CA ILE A 528 -21.15 -18.01 23.63
C ILE A 528 -21.33 -18.25 25.13
N ILE A 529 -21.64 -19.49 25.53
CA ILE A 529 -22.03 -19.80 26.92
C ILE A 529 -21.10 -20.77 27.66
N ARG A 530 -20.05 -21.28 27.01
CA ARG A 530 -19.06 -22.19 27.63
C ARG A 530 -17.65 -21.96 27.09
N GLN A 531 -17.08 -22.99 26.46
CA GLN A 531 -15.70 -23.02 26.01
C GLN A 531 -15.60 -22.61 24.54
N LEU A 532 -14.59 -21.83 24.20
CA LEU A 532 -14.14 -21.59 22.84
C LEU A 532 -12.81 -22.31 22.64
N GLU A 533 -12.70 -23.13 21.60
CA GLU A 533 -11.45 -23.74 21.14
C GLU A 533 -11.14 -23.28 19.71
N THR A 534 -10.08 -22.51 19.54
CA THR A 534 -9.51 -22.29 18.21
C THR A 534 -8.58 -23.46 17.90
N GLN A 535 -8.91 -24.24 16.87
CA GLN A 535 -8.17 -25.41 16.43
C GLN A 535 -7.55 -25.18 15.05
N LEU A 536 -6.34 -25.72 14.82
CA LEU A 536 -5.72 -25.85 13.49
C LEU A 536 -5.51 -27.33 13.21
N TRP A 537 -6.01 -27.82 12.07
CA TRP A 537 -5.99 -29.25 11.70
C TRP A 537 -6.51 -30.18 12.82
N GLY A 538 -7.58 -29.77 13.50
CA GLY A 538 -8.20 -30.50 14.62
C GLY A 538 -7.43 -30.46 15.95
N LYS A 539 -6.28 -29.75 16.03
CA LYS A 539 -5.52 -29.57 17.26
C LYS A 539 -5.81 -28.20 17.87
N MET A 540 -6.25 -28.15 19.12
CA MET A 540 -6.42 -26.89 19.86
C MET A 540 -5.11 -26.09 19.91
N ILE A 541 -5.15 -24.87 19.37
CA ILE A 541 -4.04 -23.91 19.39
C ILE A 541 -4.28 -22.74 20.34
N ALA A 542 -5.54 -22.32 20.51
CA ALA A 542 -6.00 -21.26 21.41
C ALA A 542 -7.40 -21.58 21.95
N GLY A 543 -7.88 -20.80 22.92
CA GLY A 543 -9.20 -20.97 23.53
C GLY A 543 -9.25 -20.65 25.02
N GLY A 544 -10.42 -20.86 25.63
CA GLY A 544 -10.71 -20.65 27.05
C GLY A 544 -12.22 -20.63 27.31
N PHE A 545 -12.65 -20.12 28.46
CA PHE A 545 -14.04 -20.15 28.91
C PHE A 545 -14.68 -18.76 28.96
N TYR A 546 -16.00 -18.71 28.74
CA TYR A 546 -16.86 -17.57 29.02
C TYR A 546 -17.74 -17.84 30.24
N ASP A 547 -18.13 -16.77 30.94
CA ASP A 547 -19.19 -16.79 31.96
C ASP A 547 -20.59 -16.57 31.35
N LEU A 548 -21.61 -16.56 32.21
CA LEU A 548 -23.01 -16.42 31.79
C LEU A 548 -23.34 -15.05 31.19
N ASP A 549 -22.52 -14.03 31.48
CA ASP A 549 -22.63 -12.68 30.92
C ASP A 549 -21.76 -12.52 29.65
N ASN A 550 -21.24 -13.64 29.10
CA ASN A 550 -20.39 -13.71 27.92
C ASN A 550 -19.07 -12.92 28.06
N HIS A 551 -18.56 -12.75 29.28
CA HIS A 551 -17.18 -12.28 29.50
C HIS A 551 -16.21 -13.45 29.56
N LYS A 552 -14.95 -13.23 29.15
CA LYS A 552 -13.88 -14.23 29.32
C LYS A 552 -13.62 -14.48 30.81
N THR A 553 -13.46 -15.75 31.18
CA THR A 553 -13.15 -16.19 32.53
C THR A 553 -12.20 -17.40 32.55
N GLY A 554 -11.55 -17.65 33.69
CA GLY A 554 -10.65 -18.79 33.88
C GLY A 554 -9.39 -18.74 33.00
N LYS A 555 -8.77 -19.90 32.74
CA LYS A 555 -7.53 -20.00 31.96
C LYS A 555 -7.81 -19.86 30.46
N TRP A 556 -7.02 -19.02 29.80
CA TRP A 556 -7.07 -18.74 28.37
C TRP A 556 -5.71 -18.95 27.69
N ILE A 557 -5.79 -19.25 26.40
CA ILE A 557 -4.68 -19.30 25.45
C ILE A 557 -5.09 -18.42 24.26
N GLU A 558 -4.37 -17.34 24.02
CA GLU A 558 -4.62 -16.42 22.90
C GLU A 558 -3.50 -16.52 21.87
N LEU A 559 -3.85 -16.56 20.58
CA LEU A 559 -2.85 -16.42 19.52
C LEU A 559 -2.30 -14.99 19.51
N GLY A 560 -0.98 -14.83 19.39
CA GLY A 560 -0.39 -13.50 19.20
C GLY A 560 -0.74 -12.92 17.83
N GLU A 561 -0.71 -11.59 17.68
CA GLU A 561 -0.97 -10.82 16.44
C GLU A 561 -0.16 -11.27 15.20
N ARG A 562 0.82 -12.16 15.39
CA ARG A 562 1.75 -12.66 14.36
C ARG A 562 1.45 -14.10 13.96
N TYR A 563 0.35 -14.69 14.44
CA TYR A 563 -0.06 -16.02 14.02
C TYR A 563 -0.50 -15.99 12.56
N ASN A 564 0.25 -16.70 11.71
CA ASN A 564 0.07 -16.75 10.25
C ASN A 564 0.05 -18.21 9.76
N GLY A 565 -0.50 -19.12 10.57
CA GLY A 565 -0.38 -20.57 10.42
C GLY A 565 0.99 -21.16 10.80
N VAL A 566 2.06 -20.35 10.82
CA VAL A 566 3.45 -20.81 10.99
C VAL A 566 4.08 -20.33 12.30
N SER A 567 3.80 -19.09 12.71
CA SER A 567 4.42 -18.45 13.88
C SER A 567 3.70 -18.80 15.19
N HIS A 568 4.22 -19.80 15.90
CA HIS A 568 3.68 -20.38 17.16
C HIS A 568 3.71 -19.46 18.42
N VAL A 569 3.40 -18.16 18.31
CA VAL A 569 3.27 -17.27 19.48
C VAL A 569 1.90 -17.43 20.13
N LYS A 570 1.89 -17.79 21.43
CA LYS A 570 0.70 -17.87 22.27
C LYS A 570 0.89 -17.05 23.54
N ASN A 571 -0.17 -16.39 24.01
CA ASN A 571 -0.23 -15.75 25.32
C ASN A 571 -1.15 -16.59 26.22
N ILE A 572 -0.66 -17.06 27.35
CA ILE A 572 -1.38 -17.98 28.25
C ILE A 572 -1.52 -17.31 29.62
N GLY A 573 -2.73 -17.27 30.18
CA GLY A 573 -2.96 -16.68 31.50
C GLY A 573 -4.42 -16.77 31.90
N ASN A 574 -4.82 -16.00 32.92
CA ASN A 574 -6.20 -16.01 33.42
C ASN A 574 -6.96 -14.74 33.05
N TYR A 575 -8.27 -14.91 32.86
CA TYR A 575 -9.26 -13.84 32.80
C TYR A 575 -10.19 -13.90 34.02
N ILE A 576 -10.64 -12.73 34.47
CA ILE A 576 -11.69 -12.54 35.48
C ILE A 576 -12.60 -11.43 34.93
N ASN A 577 -13.91 -11.73 34.79
CA ASN A 577 -14.93 -10.79 34.31
C ASN A 577 -14.50 -10.03 33.04
N GLY A 578 -13.92 -10.74 32.06
CA GLY A 578 -13.47 -10.17 30.78
C GLY A 578 -12.15 -9.41 30.82
N LYS A 579 -11.54 -9.21 31.99
CA LYS A 579 -10.21 -8.60 32.19
C LYS A 579 -9.13 -9.64 32.38
N LYS A 580 -7.93 -9.41 31.85
CA LYS A 580 -6.75 -10.22 32.16
C LYS A 580 -6.33 -9.96 33.60
N SER A 581 -5.97 -11.02 34.32
CA SER A 581 -5.54 -10.95 35.72
C SER A 581 -4.41 -11.92 36.01
N GLY A 582 -3.53 -11.55 36.94
CA GLY A 582 -2.43 -12.39 37.42
C GLY A 582 -1.32 -12.59 36.38
N ARG A 583 -0.55 -13.67 36.55
CA ARG A 583 0.56 -14.00 35.65
C ARG A 583 0.04 -14.44 34.29
N TRP A 584 0.61 -13.83 33.25
CA TRP A 584 0.48 -14.22 31.86
C TRP A 584 1.85 -14.61 31.32
N GLU A 585 1.92 -15.71 30.57
CA GLU A 585 3.11 -16.27 29.93
C GLU A 585 3.04 -16.05 28.42
N ILE A 586 4.18 -15.79 27.79
CA ILE A 586 4.30 -15.77 26.33
C ILE A 586 5.08 -17.01 25.91
N GLN A 587 4.40 -17.94 25.24
CA GLN A 587 4.95 -19.18 24.72
C GLN A 587 5.29 -19.00 23.23
N TYR A 588 6.48 -19.48 22.83
CA TYR A 588 6.87 -19.63 21.44
C TYR A 588 7.42 -21.04 21.23
N ASP A 589 6.87 -21.73 20.23
CA ASP A 589 7.24 -23.11 19.87
C ASP A 589 7.23 -24.05 21.09
N ASN A 590 6.10 -24.02 21.81
CA ASN A 590 5.82 -24.73 23.07
C ASN A 590 6.73 -24.36 24.27
N SER A 591 7.75 -23.52 24.10
CA SER A 591 8.61 -23.04 25.19
C SER A 591 8.20 -21.65 25.69
N ILE A 592 8.22 -21.43 27.00
CA ILE A 592 7.99 -20.09 27.57
C ILE A 592 9.20 -19.19 27.19
N LYS A 593 8.91 -18.01 26.66
CA LYS A 593 9.88 -16.98 26.23
C LYS A 593 9.69 -15.63 26.90
N GLY A 594 8.59 -15.42 27.60
CA GLY A 594 8.35 -14.20 28.36
C GLY A 594 7.03 -14.25 29.13
N GLY A 595 6.51 -13.07 29.46
CA GLY A 595 5.33 -12.92 30.31
C GLY A 595 5.53 -11.90 31.42
N GLY A 596 4.47 -11.61 32.15
CA GLY A 596 4.42 -10.66 33.25
C GLY A 596 3.07 -10.69 33.96
N THR A 597 2.78 -9.72 34.82
CA THR A 597 1.52 -9.65 35.58
C THR A 597 0.57 -8.57 35.07
N TYR A 598 -0.72 -8.91 35.02
CA TYR A 598 -1.82 -7.93 34.95
C TYR A 598 -2.46 -7.75 36.32
N ASP A 599 -2.88 -6.51 36.61
CA ASP A 599 -3.64 -6.16 37.81
C ASP A 599 -5.16 -6.23 37.60
N GLU A 600 -5.92 -5.85 38.63
CA GLU A 600 -7.39 -5.85 38.65
C GLU A 600 -8.02 -4.87 37.65
N LYS A 601 -7.25 -3.91 37.12
CA LYS A 601 -7.73 -2.96 36.12
C LYS A 601 -7.64 -3.49 34.69
N ASN A 602 -6.99 -4.64 34.46
CA ASN A 602 -6.48 -5.12 33.16
C ASN A 602 -5.20 -4.39 32.69
N GLU A 603 -4.49 -3.71 33.60
CA GLU A 603 -3.26 -2.98 33.30
C GLU A 603 -2.03 -3.86 33.55
N LYS A 604 -0.98 -3.70 32.74
CA LYS A 604 0.31 -4.40 32.99
C LYS A 604 1.00 -3.78 34.19
N ASN A 605 1.53 -4.61 35.08
CA ASN A 605 2.22 -4.17 36.30
C ASN A 605 3.36 -5.13 36.67
N GLY A 606 4.42 -4.63 37.30
CA GLY A 606 5.60 -5.39 37.72
C GLY A 606 6.52 -5.79 36.56
N GLU A 607 7.33 -6.84 36.78
CA GLU A 607 8.30 -7.32 35.79
C GLU A 607 7.65 -8.05 34.60
N TRP A 608 8.09 -7.69 33.40
CA TRP A 608 7.61 -8.19 32.11
C TRP A 608 8.77 -8.55 31.17
N ASP A 609 8.68 -9.72 30.57
CA ASP A 609 9.45 -10.15 29.41
C ASP A 609 8.57 -10.15 28.15
N GLU A 610 8.95 -9.38 27.14
CA GLU A 610 8.17 -9.21 25.90
C GLU A 610 8.95 -9.64 24.65
N LEU A 611 8.27 -10.24 23.68
CA LEU A 611 8.90 -10.58 22.40
C LEU A 611 9.17 -9.32 21.59
N HIS A 612 10.41 -9.11 21.14
CA HIS A 612 10.76 -7.93 20.36
C HIS A 612 10.03 -7.88 19.00
N SER A 613 9.87 -6.69 18.43
CA SER A 613 9.28 -6.46 17.10
C SER A 613 9.96 -7.27 15.98
N ASN A 614 11.20 -7.70 16.17
CA ASN A 614 11.97 -8.55 15.24
C ASN A 614 12.19 -9.99 15.75
N PHE A 615 11.33 -10.50 16.66
CA PHE A 615 11.49 -11.83 17.30
C PHE A 615 11.60 -12.98 16.30
N GLN A 616 10.76 -13.03 15.26
CA GLN A 616 10.80 -14.11 14.25
C GLN A 616 12.17 -14.25 13.55
N SER A 617 12.98 -13.18 13.48
CA SER A 617 14.28 -13.18 12.79
C SER A 617 15.49 -13.16 13.74
N ASN A 618 15.29 -13.03 15.05
CA ASN A 618 16.36 -12.85 16.04
C ASN A 618 16.15 -13.59 17.38
N LYS A 619 14.92 -14.01 17.71
CA LYS A 619 14.49 -14.54 19.02
C LYS A 619 14.77 -13.59 20.22
N ALA A 620 14.80 -12.28 19.96
CA ALA A 620 15.14 -11.25 20.96
C ALA A 620 13.96 -10.86 21.86
N ILE A 621 14.21 -10.71 23.16
CA ILE A 621 13.23 -10.42 24.22
C ILE A 621 13.59 -9.08 24.87
N GLN A 622 12.60 -8.27 25.26
CA GLN A 622 12.78 -7.08 26.08
C GLN A 622 12.28 -7.36 27.51
N THR A 623 13.16 -7.28 28.52
CA THR A 623 12.79 -7.37 29.94
C THR A 623 12.71 -5.98 30.55
N GLY A 624 11.72 -5.69 31.38
CA GLY A 624 11.71 -4.49 32.24
C GLY A 624 10.45 -4.40 33.08
N ASN A 625 10.19 -3.24 33.69
CA ASN A 625 9.03 -3.04 34.54
C ASN A 625 7.90 -2.27 33.84
N TYR A 626 6.67 -2.61 34.19
CA TYR A 626 5.47 -1.83 33.94
C TYR A 626 4.87 -1.30 35.25
N GLN A 627 4.20 -0.16 35.17
CA GLN A 627 3.38 0.43 36.22
C GLN A 627 2.13 1.02 35.57
N ASN A 628 0.93 0.62 36.01
CA ASN A 628 -0.35 1.10 35.46
C ASN A 628 -0.42 1.03 33.91
N GLY A 629 -0.01 -0.10 33.32
CA GLY A 629 0.01 -0.31 31.87
C GLY A 629 1.14 0.39 31.11
N THR A 630 1.92 1.24 31.78
CA THR A 630 2.99 2.07 31.21
C THR A 630 4.37 1.47 31.50
N LYS A 631 5.29 1.45 30.51
CA LYS A 631 6.67 0.96 30.71
C LYS A 631 7.45 1.95 31.56
N VAL A 632 8.16 1.50 32.60
CA VAL A 632 8.92 2.38 33.49
C VAL A 632 10.33 1.86 33.77
N GLY A 633 11.26 2.78 34.06
CA GLY A 633 12.60 2.47 34.54
C GLY A 633 13.49 1.77 33.51
N LYS A 634 14.44 0.96 33.99
CA LYS A 634 15.40 0.24 33.12
C LYS A 634 14.70 -0.87 32.34
N TRP A 635 14.94 -0.91 31.03
CA TRP A 635 14.54 -1.99 30.15
C TRP A 635 15.77 -2.57 29.43
N GLU A 636 15.87 -3.89 29.33
CA GLU A 636 17.00 -4.63 28.78
C GLU A 636 16.58 -5.41 27.53
N LEU A 637 17.31 -5.25 26.42
CA LEU A 637 17.13 -6.06 25.23
C LEU A 637 18.08 -7.27 25.30
N LYS A 638 17.52 -8.48 25.27
CA LYS A 638 18.21 -9.77 25.41
C LYS A 638 18.11 -10.59 24.12
N LEU A 639 19.22 -11.15 23.68
CA LEU A 639 19.35 -12.02 22.50
C LEU A 639 19.92 -13.36 22.95
N ASN A 640 19.14 -14.43 22.85
CA ASN A 640 19.51 -15.76 23.37
C ASN A 640 19.99 -15.72 24.84
N GLY A 641 19.34 -14.88 25.66
CA GLY A 641 19.67 -14.66 27.08
C GLY A 641 20.75 -13.59 27.34
N GLN A 642 21.62 -13.29 26.37
CA GLN A 642 22.65 -12.25 26.54
C GLN A 642 22.03 -10.85 26.37
N ILE A 643 22.28 -9.94 27.32
CA ILE A 643 21.94 -8.52 27.15
C ILE A 643 22.77 -7.92 26.01
N ILE A 644 22.08 -7.38 25.01
CA ILE A 644 22.64 -6.76 23.80
C ILE A 644 22.28 -5.27 23.66
N GLY A 645 21.38 -4.76 24.49
CA GLY A 645 20.88 -3.39 24.41
C GLY A 645 19.85 -3.10 25.51
N GLY A 646 18.98 -2.13 25.26
CA GLY A 646 18.04 -1.58 26.23
C GLY A 646 18.26 -0.08 26.48
N GLY A 647 17.63 0.45 27.52
CA GLY A 647 17.70 1.86 27.92
C GLY A 647 16.81 2.12 29.12
N GLN A 648 16.27 3.34 29.22
CA GLN A 648 15.31 3.72 30.26
C GLN A 648 14.01 4.27 29.65
N PHE A 649 12.90 4.05 30.35
CA PHE A 649 11.67 4.82 30.21
C PHE A 649 11.48 5.70 31.46
N ASP A 650 10.90 6.88 31.27
CA ASP A 650 10.41 7.71 32.38
C ASP A 650 9.05 7.21 32.92
N GLU A 651 8.50 7.93 33.91
CA GLU A 651 7.22 7.62 34.54
C GLU A 651 6.00 7.71 33.60
N ASN A 652 6.16 8.35 32.43
CA ASN A 652 5.13 8.50 31.41
C ASN A 652 5.28 7.48 30.26
N GLY A 653 6.24 6.54 30.35
CA GLY A 653 6.48 5.54 29.32
C GLY A 653 7.22 6.08 28.09
N LEU A 654 7.82 7.26 28.19
CA LEU A 654 8.61 7.85 27.12
C LEU A 654 10.06 7.41 27.25
N LYS A 655 10.72 7.10 26.12
CA LYS A 655 12.14 6.74 26.12
C LYS A 655 12.97 7.90 26.69
N HIS A 656 13.95 7.57 27.53
CA HIS A 656 14.80 8.53 28.21
C HIS A 656 16.27 8.09 28.20
N SER A 657 17.20 9.06 28.16
CA SER A 657 18.64 8.86 28.15
C SER A 657 19.09 7.97 26.97
N LYS A 658 20.22 7.23 27.12
CA LYS A 658 20.78 6.40 26.06
C LYS A 658 19.99 5.10 25.89
N TRP A 659 19.60 4.82 24.66
CA TRP A 659 18.89 3.62 24.23
C TRP A 659 19.72 2.83 23.20
N MET A 660 19.58 1.51 23.18
CA MET A 660 20.18 0.62 22.18
C MET A 660 19.17 -0.46 21.77
N ASP A 661 18.84 -0.54 20.48
CA ASP A 661 17.77 -1.40 19.97
C ASP A 661 18.20 -2.21 18.74
N LEU A 662 17.44 -3.26 18.41
CA LEU A 662 17.65 -4.07 17.20
C LEU A 662 16.96 -3.42 15.99
N HIS A 663 17.74 -3.09 14.96
CA HIS A 663 17.22 -2.51 13.72
C HIS A 663 16.24 -3.47 13.01
N GLN A 664 15.24 -2.92 12.31
CA GLN A 664 14.19 -3.70 11.61
C GLN A 664 14.71 -4.71 10.57
N THR A 665 15.90 -4.48 10.00
CA THR A 665 16.55 -5.42 9.06
C THR A 665 17.53 -6.39 9.73
N SER A 666 17.60 -6.40 11.07
CA SER A 666 18.47 -7.31 11.81
C SER A 666 17.98 -8.75 11.74
N SER A 667 18.90 -9.70 11.61
CA SER A 667 18.64 -11.14 11.72
C SER A 667 19.75 -11.85 12.47
N GLU A 668 19.55 -13.13 12.81
CA GLU A 668 20.56 -13.99 13.44
C GLU A 668 21.94 -13.97 12.73
N TYR A 669 21.96 -13.77 11.41
CA TYR A 669 23.18 -13.66 10.59
C TYR A 669 23.67 -12.22 10.36
N ASN A 670 22.79 -11.24 10.57
CA ASN A 670 22.97 -9.83 10.24
C ASN A 670 22.58 -8.96 11.43
N GLN A 671 23.35 -9.03 12.52
CA GLN A 671 23.07 -8.26 13.73
C GLN A 671 23.36 -6.78 13.49
N ILE A 672 22.29 -5.98 13.43
CA ILE A 672 22.32 -4.52 13.26
C ILE A 672 21.60 -3.88 14.44
N PHE A 673 22.31 -2.97 15.12
CA PHE A 673 21.81 -2.24 16.28
C PHE A 673 21.74 -0.75 15.97
N ASN A 674 20.71 -0.07 16.45
CA ASN A 674 20.72 1.39 16.60
C ASN A 674 21.17 1.72 18.03
N VAL A 675 21.98 2.76 18.18
CA VAL A 675 22.27 3.41 19.46
C VAL A 675 21.80 4.85 19.35
N GLU A 676 20.95 5.25 20.26
CA GLU A 676 20.14 6.46 20.17
C GLU A 676 20.12 7.14 21.53
N GLN A 677 19.86 8.44 21.57
CA GLN A 677 19.63 9.17 22.81
C GLN A 677 18.25 9.83 22.74
N TYR A 678 17.56 9.87 23.88
CA TYR A 678 16.19 10.32 23.98
C TYR A 678 15.99 11.26 25.17
N GLN A 679 15.12 12.25 25.02
CA GLN A 679 14.61 13.09 26.10
C GLN A 679 13.11 13.31 25.87
N TYR A 680 12.28 13.03 26.89
CA TYR A 680 10.81 13.05 26.79
C TYR A 680 10.27 12.29 25.57
N GLY A 681 10.86 11.14 25.25
CA GLY A 681 10.48 10.31 24.10
C GLY A 681 10.90 10.82 22.73
N GLN A 682 11.36 12.07 22.62
CA GLN A 682 11.94 12.62 21.39
C GLN A 682 13.40 12.17 21.25
N GLN A 683 13.80 11.84 20.02
CA GLN A 683 15.15 11.36 19.70
C GLN A 683 16.08 12.54 19.45
N MET A 684 17.16 12.67 20.21
CA MET A 684 18.08 13.81 20.17
C MET A 684 19.49 13.41 20.61
N GLY A 685 20.52 14.22 20.34
CA GLY A 685 21.90 13.90 20.71
C GLY A 685 22.49 12.79 19.84
N ILE A 686 23.18 11.82 20.44
CA ILE A 686 23.96 10.83 19.69
C ILE A 686 23.06 9.82 18.95
N TYR A 687 23.30 9.66 17.65
CA TYR A 687 22.77 8.56 16.83
C TYR A 687 23.92 7.72 16.25
N GLN A 688 23.82 6.39 16.32
CA GLN A 688 24.73 5.45 15.69
C GLN A 688 23.98 4.23 15.15
N ARG A 689 24.42 3.67 14.02
CA ARG A 689 24.05 2.32 13.57
C ARG A 689 25.28 1.43 13.57
N ILE A 690 25.18 0.26 14.20
CA ILE A 690 26.28 -0.68 14.41
C ILE A 690 25.96 -2.01 13.75
N HIS A 691 26.83 -2.50 12.86
CA HIS A 691 26.72 -3.80 12.20
C HIS A 691 27.98 -4.62 12.47
N LYS A 692 27.83 -5.83 13.05
CA LYS A 692 28.95 -6.74 13.40
C LYS A 692 30.10 -6.02 14.16
N ARG A 693 29.74 -5.15 15.12
CA ARG A 693 30.61 -4.25 15.93
C ARG A 693 31.23 -3.04 15.22
N ASN A 694 31.10 -2.92 13.89
CA ASN A 694 31.51 -1.71 13.17
C ASN A 694 30.40 -0.67 13.22
N VAL A 695 30.74 0.57 13.54
CA VAL A 695 29.84 1.72 13.35
C VAL A 695 29.75 2.00 11.85
N ILE A 696 28.54 1.99 11.29
CA ILE A 696 28.25 2.20 9.86
C ILE A 696 27.39 3.44 9.59
N GLU A 697 26.75 3.98 10.64
CA GLU A 697 26.24 5.35 10.67
C GLU A 697 26.60 5.98 12.03
N ASN A 698 26.86 7.28 12.06
CA ASN A 698 27.17 8.03 13.28
C ASN A 698 26.83 9.51 13.06
N GLY A 699 26.30 10.20 14.07
CA GLY A 699 26.06 11.64 14.00
C GLY A 699 25.32 12.19 15.20
N GLN A 700 24.91 13.46 15.10
CA GLN A 700 24.17 14.16 16.14
C GLN A 700 22.82 14.69 15.62
N LEU A 701 21.80 14.57 16.47
CA LEU A 701 20.46 15.10 16.27
C LEU A 701 20.29 16.34 17.18
N ASN A 702 19.72 17.41 16.63
CA ASN A 702 19.41 18.62 17.38
C ASN A 702 18.18 18.41 18.30
N GLN A 703 17.74 19.48 18.98
CA GLN A 703 16.60 19.43 19.91
C GLN A 703 15.27 19.02 19.25
N ASN A 704 15.14 19.22 17.93
CA ASN A 704 13.95 18.88 17.15
C ASN A 704 14.06 17.50 16.47
N GLY A 705 15.07 16.69 16.82
CA GLY A 705 15.35 15.39 16.19
C GLY A 705 15.83 15.46 14.74
N LEU A 706 16.31 16.62 14.29
CA LEU A 706 16.85 16.82 12.94
C LEU A 706 18.37 16.63 12.95
N LYS A 707 18.92 16.08 11.85
CA LYS A 707 20.38 15.87 11.70
C LYS A 707 21.14 17.20 11.75
N HIS A 708 22.21 17.23 12.53
CA HIS A 708 23.07 18.40 12.71
C HIS A 708 24.54 18.00 12.93
N GLY A 709 25.47 18.87 12.54
CA GLY A 709 26.91 18.66 12.68
C GLY A 709 27.44 17.53 11.79
N LYS A 710 28.53 16.88 12.22
CA LYS A 710 29.19 15.82 11.44
C LYS A 710 28.41 14.52 11.44
N TRP A 711 28.21 13.96 10.26
CA TRP A 711 27.51 12.72 10.00
C TRP A 711 28.32 11.74 9.16
N MET A 712 28.02 10.47 9.39
CA MET A 712 28.44 9.29 8.67
C MET A 712 27.17 8.51 8.32
N GLU A 713 26.94 8.22 7.04
CA GLU A 713 25.72 7.62 6.53
C GLU A 713 25.97 6.36 5.68
N GLN A 714 25.07 5.40 5.80
CA GLN A 714 25.08 4.14 5.07
C GLN A 714 24.41 4.33 3.69
N HIS A 715 25.04 3.87 2.61
CA HIS A 715 24.38 3.84 1.29
C HIS A 715 23.15 2.92 1.29
N GLU A 716 22.09 3.24 0.54
CA GLU A 716 20.80 2.50 0.57
C GLU A 716 20.94 0.98 0.34
N PHE A 717 21.79 0.57 -0.61
CA PHE A 717 22.09 -0.84 -0.90
C PHE A 717 23.18 -1.47 -0.03
N TYR A 718 23.69 -0.80 1.00
CA TYR A 718 24.85 -1.27 1.77
C TYR A 718 24.68 -2.70 2.28
N ASN A 719 25.66 -3.52 1.94
CA ASN A 719 25.77 -4.92 2.31
C ASN A 719 27.26 -5.31 2.33
N GLU A 720 27.57 -6.58 2.55
CA GLU A 720 28.96 -7.06 2.67
C GLU A 720 29.83 -6.79 1.42
N TYR A 721 29.23 -6.67 0.23
CA TYR A 721 29.91 -6.31 -1.04
C TYR A 721 29.87 -4.80 -1.34
N GLN A 722 28.92 -4.05 -0.74
CA GLN A 722 28.65 -2.64 -1.02
C GLN A 722 28.90 -1.77 0.23
N GLN A 723 30.12 -1.80 0.75
CA GLN A 723 30.52 -1.09 1.98
C GLN A 723 30.79 0.40 1.71
N ILE A 724 29.78 1.12 1.22
CA ILE A 724 29.82 2.54 0.86
C ILE A 724 29.27 3.38 2.02
N ILE A 725 30.06 4.33 2.49
CA ILE A 725 29.75 5.25 3.59
C ILE A 725 29.91 6.68 3.09
N PHE A 726 28.93 7.55 3.33
CA PHE A 726 29.04 8.98 3.05
C PHE A 726 29.37 9.75 4.33
N ASN A 727 30.40 10.60 4.31
CA ASN A 727 30.75 11.48 5.42
C ASN A 727 30.52 12.94 5.01
N GLY A 728 30.07 13.79 5.92
CA GLY A 728 29.90 15.23 5.69
C GLY A 728 29.13 15.90 6.83
N ASP A 729 28.71 17.14 6.63
CA ASP A 729 28.00 17.93 7.64
C ASP A 729 26.50 18.11 7.30
N TYR A 730 25.67 18.22 8.33
CA TYR A 730 24.26 18.57 8.26
C TYR A 730 23.96 19.87 9.03
N ASN A 731 23.04 20.67 8.51
CA ASN A 731 22.39 21.77 9.23
C ASN A 731 20.87 21.55 9.25
N ASN A 732 20.30 21.35 10.44
CA ASN A 732 18.85 21.21 10.68
C ASN A 732 18.11 20.27 9.71
N GLY A 733 18.72 19.14 9.36
CA GLY A 733 18.16 18.12 8.47
C GLY A 733 18.53 18.25 6.99
N SER A 734 19.09 19.38 6.54
CA SER A 734 19.69 19.56 5.21
C SER A 734 21.18 19.23 5.22
N LYS A 735 21.69 18.60 4.16
CA LYS A 735 23.14 18.39 3.98
C LYS A 735 23.80 19.72 3.65
N THR A 736 25.00 19.98 4.15
CA THR A 736 25.70 21.25 3.92
C THR A 736 27.20 21.03 3.73
N GLY A 737 27.84 21.87 2.92
CA GLY A 737 29.30 21.86 2.75
C GLY A 737 29.83 20.59 2.09
N LYS A 738 31.09 20.24 2.35
CA LYS A 738 31.76 19.11 1.68
C LYS A 738 31.23 17.76 2.18
N TRP A 739 30.90 16.91 1.23
CA TRP A 739 30.53 15.51 1.44
C TRP A 739 31.46 14.58 0.67
N GLU A 740 31.83 13.44 1.27
CA GLU A 740 32.77 12.46 0.73
C GLU A 740 32.16 11.05 0.73
N ALA A 741 32.25 10.33 -0.39
CA ALA A 741 31.85 8.94 -0.52
C ALA A 741 33.07 8.03 -0.32
N VAL A 742 33.01 7.14 0.67
CA VAL A 742 34.11 6.26 1.06
C VAL A 742 33.72 4.79 0.88
N PHE A 743 34.55 4.03 0.17
CA PHE A 743 34.40 2.59 -0.04
C PHE A 743 35.71 1.89 0.31
N LYS A 744 35.65 0.83 1.14
CA LYS A 744 36.84 0.09 1.59
C LYS A 744 37.97 0.99 2.16
N LYS A 745 37.61 2.11 2.79
CA LYS A 745 38.49 3.19 3.32
C LYS A 745 39.15 4.12 2.27
N GLN A 746 38.85 3.96 0.99
CA GLN A 746 39.26 4.89 -0.07
C GLN A 746 38.13 5.89 -0.34
N ASN A 747 38.46 7.17 -0.53
CA ASN A 747 37.50 8.14 -1.06
C ASN A 747 37.30 7.86 -2.56
N ILE A 748 36.04 7.70 -2.97
CA ILE A 748 35.61 7.36 -4.33
C ILE A 748 34.62 8.38 -4.91
N GLY A 749 34.39 9.51 -4.24
CA GLY A 749 33.54 10.58 -4.74
C GLY A 749 32.95 11.52 -3.69
N GLY A 750 31.84 12.18 -4.03
CA GLY A 750 31.25 13.26 -3.25
C GLY A 750 31.39 14.63 -3.94
N GLY A 751 31.26 15.71 -3.19
CA GLY A 751 31.21 17.10 -3.70
C GLY A 751 30.77 18.08 -2.61
N VAL A 752 30.10 19.18 -2.98
CA VAL A 752 29.61 20.21 -2.04
C VAL A 752 28.09 20.36 -2.10
N TYR A 753 27.42 20.55 -0.96
CA TYR A 753 26.03 21.01 -0.88
C TYR A 753 25.97 22.50 -0.52
N ASP A 754 25.02 23.21 -1.12
CA ASP A 754 24.64 24.58 -0.76
C ASP A 754 23.90 24.64 0.60
N ASP A 755 23.55 25.85 1.04
CA ASP A 755 22.82 26.07 2.30
C ASP A 755 21.35 25.55 2.25
N ASN A 756 20.82 25.27 1.06
CA ASN A 756 19.49 24.68 0.87
C ASN A 756 19.50 23.14 0.97
N GLY A 757 20.68 22.51 0.91
CA GLY A 757 20.83 21.05 0.81
C GLY A 757 20.74 20.48 -0.60
N LEU A 758 20.95 21.33 -1.62
CA LEU A 758 21.10 20.97 -3.02
C LEU A 758 22.58 20.80 -3.36
N LYS A 759 22.88 19.90 -4.30
CA LYS A 759 24.27 19.72 -4.77
C LYS A 759 24.72 20.93 -5.57
N ASP A 760 25.93 21.40 -5.32
CA ASP A 760 26.53 22.51 -6.06
C ASP A 760 28.02 22.26 -6.35
N GLY A 761 28.56 22.96 -7.34
CA GLY A 761 29.95 22.83 -7.76
C GLY A 761 30.30 21.47 -8.36
N PHE A 762 31.57 21.07 -8.24
CA PHE A 762 32.05 19.80 -8.81
C PHE A 762 31.68 18.60 -7.92
N TRP A 763 31.21 17.53 -8.57
CA TRP A 763 30.76 16.29 -7.94
C TRP A 763 31.28 15.05 -8.66
N ILE A 764 31.47 13.99 -7.88
CA ILE A 764 31.66 12.60 -8.33
C ILE A 764 30.55 11.76 -7.70
N ASP A 765 29.53 11.45 -8.49
CA ASP A 765 28.44 10.56 -8.12
C ASP A 765 28.81 9.08 -8.29
N LEU A 766 28.20 8.21 -7.49
CA LEU A 766 28.30 6.76 -7.68
C LEU A 766 27.17 6.26 -8.58
N CYS A 767 27.43 5.27 -9.45
CA CYS A 767 26.34 4.63 -10.17
C CYS A 767 25.41 3.86 -9.20
N GLN A 768 24.11 3.78 -9.50
CA GLN A 768 23.11 3.18 -8.59
C GLN A 768 23.44 1.73 -8.17
N ASN A 769 24.16 0.99 -9.02
CA ASN A 769 24.58 -0.37 -8.76
C ASN A 769 26.08 -0.47 -8.40
N PHE A 770 26.68 0.54 -7.76
CA PHE A 770 28.10 0.52 -7.41
C PHE A 770 28.44 -0.68 -6.51
N THR A 771 29.28 -1.58 -7.02
CA THR A 771 29.80 -2.76 -6.31
C THR A 771 31.30 -2.87 -6.51
N ASP A 772 31.93 -3.80 -5.80
CA ASP A 772 33.30 -4.24 -6.06
C ASP A 772 33.59 -4.64 -7.52
N VAL A 773 32.59 -5.16 -8.26
CA VAL A 773 32.66 -5.53 -9.69
C VAL A 773 31.96 -4.53 -10.64
N ARG A 774 31.54 -3.37 -10.13
CA ARG A 774 30.92 -2.26 -10.90
C ARG A 774 31.30 -0.92 -10.28
N GLN A 775 32.59 -0.65 -10.24
CA GLN A 775 33.17 0.58 -9.67
C GLN A 775 33.06 1.74 -10.66
N VAL A 776 31.84 2.12 -11.04
CA VAL A 776 31.57 3.21 -11.98
C VAL A 776 31.06 4.45 -11.24
N THR A 777 31.69 5.58 -11.52
CA THR A 777 31.33 6.91 -11.00
C THR A 777 31.03 7.88 -12.15
N PHE A 778 30.41 9.01 -11.83
CA PHE A 778 30.06 10.06 -12.78
C PHE A 778 30.59 11.40 -12.25
N ALA A 779 31.55 12.02 -12.95
CA ALA A 779 32.19 13.26 -12.55
C ALA A 779 31.68 14.43 -13.38
N GLY A 780 31.34 15.56 -12.76
CA GLY A 780 30.87 16.75 -13.48
C GLY A 780 30.36 17.86 -12.54
N MET A 781 29.75 18.88 -13.12
CA MET A 781 29.25 20.05 -12.38
C MET A 781 27.75 19.94 -12.06
N TYR A 782 27.39 20.36 -10.85
CA TYR A 782 26.03 20.71 -10.44
C TYR A 782 25.89 22.24 -10.29
N ASN A 783 24.66 22.71 -10.42
CA ASN A 783 24.21 24.06 -10.07
C ASN A 783 22.83 23.92 -9.41
N HIS A 784 22.72 24.23 -8.11
CA HIS A 784 21.49 24.10 -7.30
C HIS A 784 20.72 22.79 -7.55
N GLY A 785 21.42 21.66 -7.46
CA GLY A 785 20.87 20.30 -7.57
C GLY A 785 20.63 19.78 -9.00
N LYS A 786 20.77 20.62 -10.04
CA LYS A 786 20.70 20.22 -11.46
C LYS A 786 22.10 19.98 -12.02
N ARG A 787 22.30 18.95 -12.86
CA ARG A 787 23.58 18.78 -13.56
C ARG A 787 23.69 19.78 -14.70
N ILE A 788 24.91 20.26 -14.93
CA ILE A 788 25.26 21.17 -16.01
C ILE A 788 26.62 20.81 -16.62
N GLY A 789 26.85 21.21 -17.87
CA GLY A 789 28.13 21.09 -18.55
C GLY A 789 28.54 19.66 -18.86
N LYS A 790 29.85 19.43 -19.02
CA LYS A 790 30.43 18.12 -19.30
C LYS A 790 30.34 17.20 -18.08
N TRP A 791 29.94 15.95 -18.32
CA TRP A 791 29.88 14.88 -17.34
C TRP A 791 30.59 13.64 -17.88
N ASP A 792 31.65 13.21 -17.19
CA ASP A 792 32.48 12.05 -17.54
C ASP A 792 32.09 10.82 -16.72
N PHE A 793 32.06 9.65 -17.36
CA PHE A 793 31.79 8.37 -16.71
C PHE A 793 33.13 7.67 -16.47
N ILE A 794 33.49 7.44 -15.21
CA ILE A 794 34.81 6.93 -14.81
C ILE A 794 34.65 5.53 -14.23
N PHE A 795 35.44 4.57 -14.70
CA PHE A 795 35.49 3.20 -14.22
C PHE A 795 36.94 2.76 -14.08
N LYS A 796 37.35 2.39 -12.84
CA LYS A 796 38.74 2.04 -12.50
C LYS A 796 39.72 3.06 -13.08
N ASP A 797 39.50 4.32 -12.71
CA ASP A 797 40.29 5.50 -13.09
C ASP A 797 40.34 5.85 -14.59
N ASN A 798 39.63 5.11 -15.45
CA ASN A 798 39.54 5.36 -16.89
C ASN A 798 38.20 6.01 -17.25
N ILE A 799 38.20 7.02 -18.11
CA ILE A 799 36.97 7.57 -18.69
C ILE A 799 36.44 6.57 -19.74
N ILE A 800 35.23 6.05 -19.49
CA ILE A 800 34.54 5.05 -20.32
C ILE A 800 33.36 5.63 -21.10
N GLY A 801 33.01 6.89 -20.88
CA GLY A 801 31.89 7.55 -21.53
C GLY A 801 31.53 8.88 -20.88
N GLY A 802 30.30 9.36 -21.11
CA GLY A 802 29.86 10.67 -20.66
C GLY A 802 29.06 11.43 -21.72
N GLY A 803 28.96 12.75 -21.56
CA GLY A 803 28.32 13.68 -22.49
C GLY A 803 28.16 15.07 -21.88
N GLN A 804 27.20 15.85 -22.40
CA GLN A 804 26.89 17.20 -21.88
C GLN A 804 25.43 17.35 -21.44
N TYR A 805 25.24 18.03 -20.31
CA TYR A 805 23.96 18.58 -19.89
C TYR A 805 23.91 20.09 -20.18
N LEU A 806 22.80 20.56 -20.72
CA LEU A 806 22.42 21.97 -20.69
C LEU A 806 21.94 22.35 -19.28
N GLU A 807 21.33 23.52 -19.14
CA GLU A 807 20.56 23.86 -17.96
C GLU A 807 19.43 22.84 -17.71
N PHE A 808 18.91 22.80 -16.47
CA PHE A 808 17.78 21.95 -16.07
C PHE A 808 17.99 20.43 -16.23
N ASP A 809 19.23 19.91 -16.07
CA ASP A 809 19.55 18.46 -16.17
C ASP A 809 19.19 17.84 -17.54
N THR A 810 19.09 18.69 -18.58
CA THR A 810 18.68 18.27 -19.94
C THR A 810 19.89 17.79 -20.73
N LYS A 811 19.91 16.51 -21.14
CA LYS A 811 20.98 15.96 -21.99
C LYS A 811 20.95 16.56 -23.40
N GLN A 812 22.14 16.91 -23.91
CA GLN A 812 22.34 17.44 -25.26
C GLN A 812 23.61 16.88 -25.90
N GLY A 813 23.65 16.84 -27.23
CA GLY A 813 24.84 16.54 -28.02
C GLY A 813 25.22 15.07 -27.99
N TYR A 814 26.51 14.78 -28.18
CA TYR A 814 27.02 13.41 -28.22
C TYR A 814 27.13 12.79 -26.83
N TRP A 815 26.72 11.53 -26.71
CA TRP A 815 26.69 10.77 -25.47
C TRP A 815 27.18 9.34 -25.65
N ILE A 816 27.97 8.89 -24.69
CA ILE A 816 28.40 7.49 -24.50
C ILE A 816 27.81 7.01 -23.18
N GLU A 817 26.76 6.20 -23.25
CA GLU A 817 26.03 5.68 -22.09
C GLU A 817 26.44 4.27 -21.70
N LEU A 818 26.30 3.95 -20.41
CA LEU A 818 26.44 2.59 -19.91
C LEU A 818 25.25 1.72 -20.32
N ASP A 819 25.50 0.48 -20.70
CA ASP A 819 24.43 -0.53 -20.69
C ASP A 819 23.91 -0.76 -19.26
N SER A 820 22.63 -1.08 -19.13
CA SER A 820 22.01 -1.59 -17.90
C SER A 820 22.85 -2.69 -17.20
N PHE A 821 23.43 -3.60 -17.97
CA PHE A 821 24.25 -4.71 -17.53
C PHE A 821 25.76 -4.41 -17.47
N PHE A 822 26.19 -3.14 -17.49
CA PHE A 822 27.61 -2.78 -17.35
C PHE A 822 28.18 -3.32 -16.03
N GLN A 823 29.26 -4.08 -16.12
CA GLN A 823 30.05 -4.64 -15.00
C GLN A 823 31.41 -5.09 -15.54
N ASP A 824 32.34 -5.50 -14.67
CA ASP A 824 33.73 -5.87 -15.01
C ASP A 824 33.89 -6.74 -16.29
N ASP A 825 33.10 -7.80 -16.47
CA ASP A 825 33.13 -8.73 -17.62
C ASP A 825 32.22 -8.32 -18.79
N ARG A 826 31.45 -7.23 -18.67
CA ARG A 826 30.40 -6.81 -19.63
C ARG A 826 30.42 -5.30 -19.83
N GLN A 827 31.53 -4.78 -20.33
CA GLN A 827 31.72 -3.35 -20.60
C GLN A 827 31.01 -2.92 -21.89
N TYR A 828 29.68 -3.01 -21.92
CA TYR A 828 28.87 -2.57 -23.05
C TYR A 828 28.50 -1.09 -22.93
N LEU A 829 28.70 -0.36 -24.03
CA LEU A 829 28.45 1.07 -24.14
C LEU A 829 27.46 1.34 -25.28
N GLY A 830 26.60 2.35 -25.13
CA GLY A 830 25.68 2.83 -26.16
C GLY A 830 26.04 4.25 -26.58
N LEU A 831 26.38 4.46 -27.84
CA LEU A 831 26.84 5.74 -28.38
C LEU A 831 25.76 6.35 -29.28
N GLY A 832 25.49 7.64 -29.16
CA GLY A 832 24.52 8.35 -29.98
C GLY A 832 24.36 9.81 -29.57
N ASN A 833 23.36 10.50 -30.13
CA ASN A 833 23.09 11.90 -29.82
C ASN A 833 21.81 12.07 -28.99
N TYR A 834 21.78 13.15 -28.21
CA TYR A 834 20.63 13.68 -27.51
C TYR A 834 20.28 15.09 -28.01
N GLU A 835 18.99 15.37 -28.07
CA GLU A 835 18.41 16.69 -28.36
C GLU A 835 17.21 16.90 -27.42
N ASP A 836 17.20 17.97 -26.64
CA ASP A 836 16.19 18.27 -25.60
C ASP A 836 15.88 17.06 -24.69
N GLY A 837 16.93 16.37 -24.22
CA GLY A 837 16.82 15.18 -23.36
C GLY A 837 16.28 13.92 -24.06
N LYS A 838 15.96 13.97 -25.35
CA LYS A 838 15.48 12.83 -26.15
C LYS A 838 16.62 12.22 -26.96
N LYS A 839 16.64 10.89 -27.08
CA LYS A 839 17.58 10.18 -27.95
C LYS A 839 17.22 10.40 -29.42
N ILE A 840 18.18 10.90 -30.18
CA ILE A 840 18.04 11.10 -31.64
C ILE A 840 19.06 10.26 -32.41
N GLY A 841 18.74 9.99 -33.69
CA GLY A 841 19.59 9.23 -34.60
C GLY A 841 19.75 7.74 -34.26
N LYS A 842 20.69 7.08 -34.94
CA LYS A 842 20.98 5.65 -34.74
C LYS A 842 21.94 5.47 -33.57
N TRP A 843 21.46 4.84 -32.50
CA TRP A 843 22.30 4.47 -31.36
C TRP A 843 23.09 3.19 -31.66
N ILE A 844 24.39 3.22 -31.40
CA ILE A 844 25.34 2.14 -31.69
C ILE A 844 25.76 1.49 -30.38
N LYS A 845 25.49 0.18 -30.22
CA LYS A 845 26.00 -0.59 -29.09
C LYS A 845 27.40 -1.11 -29.40
N MET A 846 28.35 -0.84 -28.51
CA MET A 846 29.74 -1.31 -28.57
C MET A 846 30.05 -2.18 -27.35
N LYS A 847 31.07 -3.02 -27.51
CA LYS A 847 31.57 -3.95 -26.49
C LYS A 847 33.03 -3.57 -26.27
N ASP A 848 33.41 -3.33 -25.02
CA ASP A 848 34.74 -2.90 -24.55
C ASP A 848 35.29 -1.56 -25.10
N GLN A 849 36.31 -1.03 -24.42
CA GLN A 849 37.02 0.20 -24.79
C GLN A 849 38.03 0.01 -25.93
N ALA A 850 38.55 -1.21 -26.15
CA ALA A 850 39.52 -1.44 -27.22
C ALA A 850 38.86 -1.21 -28.60
N THR A 851 37.62 -1.70 -28.74
CA THR A 851 36.76 -1.43 -29.90
C THR A 851 36.38 0.05 -30.02
N LEU A 852 36.47 0.84 -28.94
CA LEU A 852 36.19 2.28 -28.93
C LEU A 852 37.39 3.09 -29.45
N ALA A 853 38.60 2.82 -28.91
CA ALA A 853 39.83 3.47 -29.35
C ALA A 853 40.16 3.20 -30.83
N GLN A 854 39.92 1.95 -31.29
CA GLN A 854 40.00 1.58 -32.71
C GLN A 854 39.15 2.51 -33.61
N ARG A 855 38.00 2.94 -33.11
CA ARG A 855 36.98 3.65 -33.88
C ARG A 855 37.07 5.18 -33.78
N GLU A 856 37.60 5.70 -32.68
CA GLU A 856 38.02 7.11 -32.62
C GLU A 856 39.21 7.36 -33.54
N TYR A 857 40.08 6.36 -33.75
CA TYR A 857 41.11 6.41 -34.79
C TYR A 857 40.48 6.42 -36.20
N ASP A 858 39.49 5.56 -36.50
CA ASP A 858 38.79 5.60 -37.79
C ASP A 858 38.09 6.95 -38.04
N LEU A 859 37.38 7.49 -37.02
CA LEU A 859 36.59 8.72 -37.16
C LEU A 859 37.44 10.00 -37.26
N ASN A 860 38.57 10.07 -36.56
CA ASN A 860 39.49 11.23 -36.65
C ASN A 860 40.58 11.07 -37.72
N GLY A 861 40.85 9.83 -38.16
CA GLY A 861 41.88 9.50 -39.15
C GLY A 861 41.43 9.55 -40.61
N CYS A 862 40.12 9.61 -40.88
CA CYS A 862 39.57 9.65 -42.24
C CYS A 862 39.74 11.00 -42.98
N GLN A 863 40.99 11.38 -43.28
CA GLN A 863 41.26 12.12 -44.52
C GLN A 863 41.34 11.14 -45.70
N VAL A 864 40.23 11.03 -46.43
CA VAL A 864 40.10 10.66 -47.86
C VAL A 864 41.04 9.55 -48.38
N LYS A 865 40.46 8.37 -48.61
CA LYS A 865 40.40 7.80 -49.96
C LYS A 865 39.18 6.92 -50.18
#